data_AF-A0A2D5ZQ48-F1
#
_entry.id   AF-A0A2D5ZQ48-F1
#
_cell.length_a   1.000
_cell.length_b   1.000
_cell.length_c   1.000
_cell.angle_alpha   90.00
_cell.angle_beta   90.00
_cell.angle_gamma   90.00
#
_symmetry.space_group_name_H-M   'P 1'
#
loop_
_entity.id
_entity.type
_entity.pdbx_description
1 polymer ?
#
loop_
_entity_poly.entity_id
_entity_poly.type
_entity_poly.pdbx_seq_one_letter_code
_entity_poly.pdbx_strand_id
1 'polypeptide(L)'
;MIAPGTHDEHDIDFLGKGITVRGEDPEDEATVAATIVDATGLGRVFHFSAGGTSSALLTGLTVRGGSVIDDWRGGGGILCESSSPTIELCVIEANSSEEPGGGICCRDSSPSIRRCELRDNSGEYGAALYAGDSTVEIERTLFAYNSASVSGGAMSLSGGSTGLANCVMIGNDARSGGAIDLNGGSDGSETNLLACTLIDNRAHYSDGGGVDADSRSIVDIRSTIVRDNWPENLYAPYADIVVEYSNIGGGWDGIGNINEDPLFLAAGDHHISPLSPCVDRGDPVEVPIEDLDGDPRPMGAGVDIGADESPAGIVALLPQGSQRGIVWEAFEHTLSVVNLAGETLPLDSLIVHYAWSGGIRERVHGGPTLWIDAGDTLEWDLDPVPNEVGVHRILAEAFSGPEPASIAYFDLHALAVPGAIRVPADLPSIAGAITLALDGDEVIVAPGTYFESLLSFYGKAIRVTGTDPQNPLIVDSTVIDGDGIGPIMTFNQQEQATSELSGLTIRGGYGTDYGAGIFCENSSPTIEYCAIADNRAGYRGGGAWLRAGSPTLVHCRFERNSIDESFTGGGGGLFGEDCDLALIDCEFTSNFGGHGGGGMRVDGGNLRIARSVFRSNRAEKGGALRLWCDSIYVESCLFESNQATETSGGGAWLSSGADFVNCIFAGNSGVRDGGAMYKSFDGDLHLINTTVVGNETDTWQGAGGIYASHGDKLVVLNSIVWGNRAWGGGGSQQIQTYFDEPLVAFSNVQGGWPGSGNIDAEPGMRNPWRGDFRLSASSPCIDAGTSSSAPPSDYEGDPRPQGGGVDIGADEYSRPREVDSAAR
;
A
#
# COMPACT_ATOMS: atom_id res chain seq x y z
N MET A 1 -27.33 -15.28 34.67
CA MET A 1 -26.00 -14.82 35.10
C MET A 1 -25.03 -15.93 34.81
N ILE A 2 -24.00 -15.63 34.04
CA ILE A 2 -22.98 -16.56 33.58
C ILE A 2 -21.66 -16.16 34.25
N ALA A 3 -20.97 -17.12 34.85
CA ALA A 3 -19.67 -16.88 35.48
C ALA A 3 -18.54 -16.88 34.43
N PRO A 4 -17.42 -16.18 34.68
CA PRO A 4 -16.25 -16.23 33.80
C PRO A 4 -15.79 -17.65 33.51
N GLY A 5 -15.42 -17.89 32.26
CA GLY A 5 -15.09 -19.19 31.71
C GLY A 5 -15.70 -19.39 30.32
N THR A 6 -15.25 -20.43 29.63
CA THR A 6 -15.81 -20.86 28.34
C THR A 6 -16.94 -21.85 28.57
N HIS A 7 -18.10 -21.57 27.98
CA HIS A 7 -19.31 -22.38 28.02
C HIS A 7 -19.61 -22.88 26.61
N ASP A 8 -19.42 -24.18 26.39
CA ASP A 8 -19.59 -24.82 25.09
C ASP A 8 -21.09 -25.08 24.83
N GLU A 9 -21.79 -24.09 24.28
CA GLU A 9 -23.24 -24.10 24.08
C GLU A 9 -23.60 -23.49 22.72
N HIS A 10 -24.63 -24.02 22.08
CA HIS A 10 -25.14 -23.53 20.79
C HIS A 10 -26.67 -23.63 20.71
N ASP A 11 -27.26 -22.86 19.81
CA ASP A 11 -28.68 -22.72 19.53
C ASP A 11 -29.52 -22.38 20.77
N ILE A 12 -29.00 -21.48 21.61
CA ILE A 12 -29.68 -21.04 22.83
C ILE A 12 -30.88 -20.15 22.45
N ASP A 13 -32.09 -20.70 22.60
CA ASP A 13 -33.34 -19.99 22.29
C ASP A 13 -34.07 -19.48 23.55
N PHE A 14 -34.46 -18.20 23.50
CA PHE A 14 -35.21 -17.53 24.56
C PHE A 14 -36.72 -17.87 24.51
N LEU A 15 -37.19 -18.45 23.40
CA LEU A 15 -38.56 -18.91 23.16
C LEU A 15 -39.60 -17.80 23.38
N GLY A 16 -39.28 -16.59 22.90
CA GLY A 16 -40.11 -15.39 23.03
C GLY A 16 -40.23 -14.84 24.46
N LYS A 17 -39.40 -15.28 25.41
CA LYS A 17 -39.43 -14.81 26.80
C LYS A 17 -38.51 -13.59 26.99
N GLY A 18 -39.00 -12.60 27.74
CA GLY A 18 -38.20 -11.46 28.22
C GLY A 18 -37.24 -11.86 29.34
N ILE A 19 -36.21 -12.62 29.01
CA ILE A 19 -35.17 -13.08 29.93
C ILE A 19 -33.93 -12.21 29.75
N THR A 20 -33.25 -11.92 30.86
CA THR A 20 -31.91 -11.35 30.85
C THR A 20 -30.87 -12.45 31.00
N VAL A 21 -30.05 -12.64 29.98
CA VAL A 21 -28.80 -13.40 30.06
C VAL A 21 -27.67 -12.39 30.17
N ARG A 22 -26.91 -12.49 31.26
CA ARG A 22 -25.81 -11.56 31.52
C ARG A 22 -24.57 -12.23 32.10
N GLY A 23 -23.39 -11.69 31.83
CA GLY A 23 -22.17 -11.99 32.57
C GLY A 23 -22.26 -11.59 34.05
N GLU A 24 -21.26 -11.99 34.83
CA GLU A 24 -21.19 -11.68 36.25
C GLU A 24 -20.99 -10.19 36.49
N ASP A 25 -20.09 -9.57 35.73
CA ASP A 25 -19.80 -8.13 35.73
C ASP A 25 -19.78 -7.57 34.29
N PRO A 26 -20.93 -7.10 33.77
CA PRO A 26 -21.05 -6.65 32.38
C PRO A 26 -20.26 -5.40 31.99
N GLU A 27 -19.85 -4.57 32.96
CA GLU A 27 -19.14 -3.31 32.71
C GLU A 27 -17.61 -3.47 32.77
N ASP A 28 -17.11 -4.61 33.29
CA ASP A 28 -15.68 -4.91 33.33
C ASP A 28 -15.27 -5.68 32.08
N GLU A 29 -14.59 -5.00 31.15
CA GLU A 29 -14.16 -5.57 29.85
C GLU A 29 -13.40 -6.89 30.00
N ALA A 30 -12.53 -7.01 31.02
CA ALA A 30 -11.79 -8.24 31.28
C ALA A 30 -12.72 -9.41 31.66
N THR A 31 -13.78 -9.14 32.41
CA THR A 31 -14.81 -10.12 32.75
C THR A 31 -15.68 -10.48 31.56
N VAL A 32 -16.04 -9.51 30.70
CA VAL A 32 -16.78 -9.75 29.46
C VAL A 32 -15.99 -10.65 28.52
N ALA A 33 -14.71 -10.34 28.30
CA ALA A 33 -13.79 -11.14 27.48
C ALA A 33 -13.56 -12.55 28.06
N ALA A 34 -13.59 -12.71 29.39
CA ALA A 34 -13.44 -14.01 30.04
C ALA A 34 -14.74 -14.82 30.09
N THR A 35 -15.91 -14.21 29.91
CA THR A 35 -17.23 -14.87 29.96
C THR A 35 -17.66 -15.25 28.55
N ILE A 36 -17.27 -16.44 28.08
CA ILE A 36 -17.38 -16.83 26.68
C ILE A 36 -18.48 -17.88 26.52
N VAL A 37 -19.43 -17.64 25.60
CA VAL A 37 -20.32 -18.67 25.07
C VAL A 37 -19.82 -19.05 23.68
N ASP A 38 -19.29 -20.26 23.55
CA ASP A 38 -18.59 -20.75 22.36
C ASP A 38 -19.39 -21.89 21.73
N ALA A 39 -19.82 -21.71 20.48
CA ALA A 39 -20.53 -22.74 19.73
C ALA A 39 -19.58 -23.77 19.08
N THR A 40 -18.26 -23.57 19.13
CA THR A 40 -17.22 -24.51 18.67
C THR A 40 -17.33 -24.95 17.20
N GLY A 41 -17.87 -24.07 16.36
CA GLY A 41 -18.13 -24.30 14.94
C GLY A 41 -19.47 -24.97 14.64
N LEU A 42 -20.40 -25.00 15.59
CA LEU A 42 -21.69 -25.69 15.46
C LEU A 42 -22.87 -24.73 15.58
N GLY A 43 -23.70 -24.64 14.53
CA GLY A 43 -24.97 -23.93 14.61
C GLY A 43 -24.80 -22.45 14.99
N ARG A 44 -25.82 -21.88 15.62
CA ARG A 44 -25.76 -20.50 16.12
C ARG A 44 -25.34 -20.47 17.58
N VAL A 45 -24.90 -19.35 18.11
CA VAL A 45 -24.75 -19.24 19.57
C VAL A 45 -26.10 -18.93 20.22
N PHE A 46 -26.75 -17.85 19.77
CA PHE A 46 -28.04 -17.39 20.31
C PHE A 46 -29.12 -17.26 19.23
N HIS A 47 -30.36 -17.56 19.60
CA HIS A 47 -31.52 -17.39 18.74
C HIS A 47 -32.66 -16.70 19.51
N PHE A 48 -33.12 -15.57 19.00
CA PHE A 48 -34.28 -14.85 19.50
C PHE A 48 -35.46 -15.08 18.55
N SER A 49 -36.38 -15.96 18.94
CA SER A 49 -37.54 -16.36 18.14
C SER A 49 -38.88 -15.93 18.75
N ALA A 50 -39.95 -16.03 17.94
CA ALA A 50 -41.35 -16.06 18.37
C ALA A 50 -41.97 -14.76 18.94
N GLY A 51 -41.71 -13.59 18.35
CA GLY A 51 -42.41 -12.36 18.72
C GLY A 51 -41.92 -11.76 20.05
N GLY A 52 -40.72 -12.11 20.48
CA GLY A 52 -40.09 -11.56 21.68
C GLY A 52 -40.01 -10.03 21.61
N THR A 53 -40.42 -9.37 22.69
CA THR A 53 -40.29 -7.91 22.83
C THR A 53 -38.87 -7.53 23.25
N SER A 54 -38.55 -6.24 23.23
CA SER A 54 -37.30 -5.66 23.77
C SER A 54 -37.01 -5.93 25.26
N SER A 55 -37.83 -6.75 25.91
CA SER A 55 -37.60 -7.24 27.27
C SER A 55 -36.56 -8.36 27.36
N ALA A 56 -36.20 -9.00 26.24
CA ALA A 56 -35.06 -9.92 26.22
C ALA A 56 -33.75 -9.11 26.15
N LEU A 57 -32.81 -9.39 27.07
CA LEU A 57 -31.53 -8.70 27.18
C LEU A 57 -30.38 -9.71 27.17
N LEU A 58 -29.43 -9.52 26.27
CA LEU A 58 -28.13 -10.20 26.28
C LEU A 58 -27.05 -9.17 26.61
N THR A 59 -26.26 -9.40 27.67
CA THR A 59 -25.26 -8.41 28.06
C THR A 59 -24.02 -8.95 28.77
N GLY A 60 -22.87 -8.31 28.58
CA GLY A 60 -21.68 -8.55 29.38
C GLY A 60 -21.01 -9.91 29.15
N LEU A 61 -20.98 -10.38 27.90
CA LEU A 61 -20.35 -11.66 27.55
C LEU A 61 -19.81 -11.67 26.12
N THR A 62 -18.94 -12.63 25.84
CA THR A 62 -18.39 -12.91 24.51
C THR A 62 -19.19 -14.02 23.81
N VAL A 63 -19.60 -13.79 22.57
CA VAL A 63 -20.34 -14.70 21.69
C VAL A 63 -19.44 -15.10 20.52
N ARG A 64 -19.07 -16.37 20.42
CA ARG A 64 -18.13 -16.80 19.37
C ARG A 64 -18.31 -18.22 18.87
N GLY A 65 -17.60 -18.51 17.77
CA GLY A 65 -17.50 -19.86 17.22
C GLY A 65 -18.80 -20.39 16.64
N GLY A 66 -19.82 -19.56 16.46
CA GLY A 66 -21.03 -19.95 15.75
C GLY A 66 -20.74 -20.11 14.26
N SER A 67 -21.24 -21.19 13.66
CA SER A 67 -21.07 -21.47 12.23
C SER A 67 -22.33 -22.06 11.62
N VAL A 68 -22.97 -21.30 10.74
CA VAL A 68 -24.18 -21.70 10.03
C VAL A 68 -23.88 -22.00 8.56
N ILE A 69 -24.26 -23.20 8.13
CA ILE A 69 -24.12 -23.71 6.76
C ILE A 69 -25.50 -24.16 6.29
N ASP A 70 -25.86 -23.87 5.03
CA ASP A 70 -27.12 -24.29 4.38
C ASP A 70 -28.43 -23.87 5.11
N ASP A 71 -28.43 -22.74 5.83
CA ASP A 71 -29.63 -22.20 6.47
C ASP A 71 -29.78 -20.71 6.18
N TRP A 72 -30.62 -20.42 5.17
CA TRP A 72 -30.92 -19.08 4.65
C TRP A 72 -31.21 -18.02 5.70
N ARG A 73 -31.60 -18.42 6.93
CA ARG A 73 -31.84 -17.48 8.02
C ARG A 73 -30.56 -16.79 8.48
N GLY A 74 -29.39 -17.42 8.36
CA GLY A 74 -28.10 -16.83 8.72
C GLY A 74 -27.89 -16.59 10.22
N GLY A 75 -26.95 -15.72 10.62
CA GLY A 75 -26.76 -15.30 12.02
C GLY A 75 -25.86 -16.22 12.84
N GLY A 76 -24.65 -16.52 12.36
CA GLY A 76 -23.70 -17.45 12.99
C GLY A 76 -23.54 -17.23 14.50
N GLY A 77 -23.34 -15.99 14.94
CA GLY A 77 -23.37 -15.64 16.36
C GLY A 77 -24.80 -15.59 16.90
N ILE A 78 -25.58 -14.64 16.39
CA ILE A 78 -26.92 -14.31 16.89
C ILE A 78 -27.90 -14.20 15.73
N LEU A 79 -29.05 -14.89 15.85
CA LEU A 79 -30.20 -14.68 14.97
C LEU A 79 -31.35 -14.02 15.73
N CYS A 80 -31.84 -12.90 15.20
CA CYS A 80 -33.07 -12.22 15.61
C CYS A 80 -34.15 -12.46 14.55
N GLU A 81 -35.12 -13.33 14.84
CA GLU A 81 -36.20 -13.70 13.92
C GLU A 81 -37.55 -13.26 14.48
N SER A 82 -38.13 -12.21 13.90
CA SER A 82 -39.37 -11.60 14.39
C SER A 82 -39.36 -11.29 15.88
N SER A 83 -38.18 -10.94 16.42
CA SER A 83 -37.96 -10.66 17.83
C SER A 83 -36.94 -9.53 17.94
N SER A 84 -37.19 -8.57 18.83
CA SER A 84 -36.43 -7.32 18.91
C SER A 84 -35.68 -7.20 20.26
N PRO A 85 -34.68 -8.06 20.56
CA PRO A 85 -33.96 -8.03 21.83
C PRO A 85 -33.09 -6.77 21.99
N THR A 86 -32.63 -6.54 23.22
CA THR A 86 -31.51 -5.62 23.50
C THR A 86 -30.23 -6.44 23.64
N ILE A 87 -29.18 -6.03 22.93
CA ILE A 87 -27.83 -6.61 23.00
C ILE A 87 -26.89 -5.48 23.42
N GLU A 88 -26.23 -5.64 24.57
CA GLU A 88 -25.48 -4.54 25.19
C GLU A 88 -24.21 -5.02 25.86
N LEU A 89 -23.07 -4.33 25.73
CA LEU A 89 -21.81 -4.72 26.40
C LEU A 89 -21.37 -6.15 26.01
N CYS A 90 -21.57 -6.52 24.75
CA CYS A 90 -21.22 -7.84 24.23
C CYS A 90 -20.08 -7.75 23.22
N VAL A 91 -19.17 -8.72 23.28
CA VAL A 91 -18.18 -8.98 22.22
C VAL A 91 -18.71 -10.11 21.36
N ILE A 92 -18.87 -9.90 20.06
CA ILE A 92 -19.36 -10.89 19.10
C ILE A 92 -18.25 -11.09 18.09
N GLU A 93 -17.53 -12.19 18.25
CA GLU A 93 -16.29 -12.43 17.52
C GLU A 93 -16.20 -13.80 16.87
N ALA A 94 -15.47 -13.89 15.75
CA ALA A 94 -15.13 -15.16 15.11
C ALA A 94 -16.36 -16.07 14.84
N ASN A 95 -17.49 -15.47 14.42
CA ASN A 95 -18.66 -16.21 13.98
C ASN A 95 -18.76 -16.19 12.46
N SER A 96 -19.25 -17.29 11.88
CA SER A 96 -19.36 -17.45 10.43
C SER A 96 -20.75 -17.86 9.96
N SER A 97 -21.15 -17.38 8.79
CA SER A 97 -22.31 -17.89 8.07
C SER A 97 -22.05 -17.92 6.56
N GLU A 98 -22.43 -19.00 5.88
CA GLU A 98 -22.47 -19.04 4.40
C GLU A 98 -23.68 -18.25 3.84
N GLU A 99 -24.45 -17.62 4.72
CA GLU A 99 -25.68 -16.86 4.48
C GLU A 99 -25.51 -15.47 5.16
N PRO A 100 -26.52 -14.58 5.18
CA PRO A 100 -26.37 -13.26 5.78
C PRO A 100 -26.09 -13.24 7.30
N GLY A 101 -25.29 -12.29 7.78
CA GLY A 101 -25.03 -12.07 9.20
C GLY A 101 -24.12 -13.13 9.83
N GLY A 102 -22.80 -12.99 9.68
CA GLY A 102 -21.85 -13.86 10.40
C GLY A 102 -21.95 -13.67 11.91
N GLY A 103 -21.88 -12.42 12.37
CA GLY A 103 -22.08 -12.02 13.76
C GLY A 103 -23.56 -12.02 14.14
N ILE A 104 -24.34 -11.09 13.59
CA ILE A 104 -25.77 -10.91 13.89
C ILE A 104 -26.58 -10.90 12.59
N CYS A 105 -27.68 -11.64 12.54
CA CYS A 105 -28.69 -11.54 11.49
C CYS A 105 -30.03 -11.11 12.07
N CYS A 106 -30.64 -10.07 11.49
CA CYS A 106 -31.93 -9.52 11.86
C CYS A 106 -32.92 -9.72 10.71
N ARG A 107 -34.07 -10.35 11.00
CA ARG A 107 -35.15 -10.61 10.03
C ARG A 107 -36.51 -10.24 10.61
N ASP A 108 -37.21 -9.32 9.94
CA ASP A 108 -38.48 -8.76 10.43
C ASP A 108 -38.41 -8.32 11.90
N SER A 109 -37.30 -7.69 12.28
CA SER A 109 -36.96 -7.44 13.68
C SER A 109 -36.40 -6.04 13.89
N SER A 110 -36.45 -5.56 15.13
CA SER A 110 -35.93 -4.23 15.48
C SER A 110 -35.09 -4.26 16.74
N PRO A 111 -34.01 -5.07 16.80
CA PRO A 111 -33.14 -5.12 17.96
C PRO A 111 -32.45 -3.78 18.22
N SER A 112 -32.07 -3.58 19.47
CA SER A 112 -31.20 -2.47 19.87
C SER A 112 -29.85 -3.01 20.27
N ILE A 113 -28.78 -2.47 19.69
CA ILE A 113 -27.41 -2.89 19.90
C ILE A 113 -26.64 -1.69 20.46
N ARG A 114 -26.05 -1.83 21.64
CA ARG A 114 -25.35 -0.71 22.30
C ARG A 114 -24.05 -1.15 22.94
N ARG A 115 -22.99 -0.34 22.87
CA ARG A 115 -21.73 -0.60 23.60
C ARG A 115 -21.18 -2.00 23.31
N CYS A 116 -21.25 -2.43 22.05
CA CYS A 116 -20.82 -3.77 21.63
C CYS A 116 -19.56 -3.70 20.76
N GLU A 117 -18.85 -4.81 20.67
CA GLU A 117 -17.79 -5.04 19.69
C GLU A 117 -18.19 -6.19 18.78
N LEU A 118 -18.27 -5.96 17.47
CA LEU A 118 -18.49 -6.99 16.46
C LEU A 118 -17.23 -7.08 15.61
N ARG A 119 -16.42 -8.13 15.81
CA ARG A 119 -15.12 -8.26 15.15
C ARG A 119 -14.83 -9.63 14.58
N ASP A 120 -14.00 -9.69 13.55
CA ASP A 120 -13.53 -10.96 12.97
C ASP A 120 -14.66 -11.92 12.56
N ASN A 121 -15.85 -11.41 12.23
CA ASN A 121 -16.96 -12.24 11.76
C ASN A 121 -16.94 -12.37 10.23
N SER A 122 -17.45 -13.49 9.73
CA SER A 122 -17.51 -13.77 8.29
C SER A 122 -18.92 -14.13 7.83
N GLY A 123 -19.38 -13.54 6.72
CA GLY A 123 -20.76 -13.73 6.23
C GLY A 123 -20.86 -13.64 4.71
N GLU A 124 -22.03 -13.94 4.16
CA GLU A 124 -22.30 -13.63 2.74
C GLU A 124 -22.60 -12.13 2.57
N TYR A 125 -23.56 -11.63 3.33
CA TYR A 125 -23.97 -10.23 3.40
C TYR A 125 -23.92 -9.76 4.85
N GLY A 126 -23.39 -8.56 5.11
CA GLY A 126 -23.39 -7.99 6.46
C GLY A 126 -22.62 -8.88 7.44
N ALA A 127 -21.32 -9.07 7.24
CA ALA A 127 -20.58 -10.12 7.96
C ALA A 127 -20.62 -9.91 9.47
N ALA A 128 -20.53 -8.68 9.95
CA ALA A 128 -20.81 -8.37 11.34
C ALA A 128 -22.32 -8.34 11.61
N LEU A 129 -23.07 -7.57 10.83
CA LEU A 129 -24.52 -7.39 10.99
C LEU A 129 -25.27 -7.36 9.66
N TYR A 130 -26.30 -8.18 9.54
CA TYR A 130 -27.28 -8.08 8.46
C TYR A 130 -28.65 -7.67 8.98
N ALA A 131 -29.31 -6.74 8.29
CA ALA A 131 -30.69 -6.34 8.59
C ALA A 131 -31.59 -6.46 7.35
N GLY A 132 -32.42 -7.50 7.32
CA GLY A 132 -33.46 -7.71 6.31
C GLY A 132 -34.84 -7.33 6.84
N ASP A 133 -35.53 -6.42 6.14
CA ASP A 133 -36.86 -5.91 6.50
C ASP A 133 -36.97 -5.50 7.99
N SER A 134 -35.89 -4.92 8.50
CA SER A 134 -35.63 -4.71 9.93
C SER A 134 -35.24 -3.26 10.20
N THR A 135 -35.52 -2.77 11.42
CA THR A 135 -35.11 -1.42 11.86
C THR A 135 -34.19 -1.53 13.07
N VAL A 136 -32.89 -1.38 12.88
CA VAL A 136 -31.89 -1.62 13.94
C VAL A 136 -31.31 -0.31 14.44
N GLU A 137 -31.34 -0.12 15.76
CA GLU A 137 -30.72 1.04 16.42
C GLU A 137 -29.38 0.62 17.03
N ILE A 138 -28.31 1.27 16.60
CA ILE A 138 -26.93 0.93 16.95
C ILE A 138 -26.26 2.17 17.57
N GLU A 139 -25.73 2.01 18.77
CA GLU A 139 -25.10 3.10 19.49
C GLU A 139 -23.77 2.63 20.10
N ARG A 140 -22.71 3.44 19.96
CA ARG A 140 -21.43 3.20 20.63
C ARG A 140 -20.87 1.81 20.38
N THR A 141 -20.88 1.39 19.13
CA THR A 141 -20.53 0.02 18.75
C THR A 141 -19.36 0.03 17.78
N LEU A 142 -18.41 -0.86 18.02
CA LEU A 142 -17.25 -1.08 17.15
C LEU A 142 -17.53 -2.24 16.18
N PHE A 143 -17.25 -2.02 14.90
CA PHE A 143 -17.26 -3.02 13.84
C PHE A 143 -15.85 -3.14 13.24
N ALA A 144 -15.12 -4.20 13.58
CA ALA A 144 -13.70 -4.30 13.22
C ALA A 144 -13.37 -5.59 12.47
N TYR A 145 -12.69 -5.47 11.32
CA TYR A 145 -12.09 -6.62 10.62
C TYR A 145 -13.08 -7.74 10.26
N ASN A 146 -14.33 -7.38 9.93
CA ASN A 146 -15.33 -8.35 9.48
C ASN A 146 -15.22 -8.55 7.96
N SER A 147 -15.46 -9.77 7.47
CA SER A 147 -15.29 -10.14 6.07
C SER A 147 -16.55 -10.72 5.44
N ALA A 148 -17.13 -9.99 4.47
CA ALA A 148 -18.27 -10.43 3.69
C ALA A 148 -17.86 -10.92 2.30
N SER A 149 -18.37 -12.08 1.87
CA SER A 149 -18.06 -12.59 0.52
C SER A 149 -18.82 -11.89 -0.60
N VAL A 150 -19.91 -11.17 -0.30
CA VAL A 150 -20.71 -10.42 -1.28
C VAL A 150 -20.79 -8.93 -0.97
N SER A 151 -21.36 -8.51 0.16
CA SER A 151 -21.43 -7.08 0.47
C SER A 151 -21.61 -6.76 1.94
N GLY A 152 -21.21 -5.55 2.35
CA GLY A 152 -21.35 -5.08 3.72
C GLY A 152 -20.42 -5.81 4.68
N GLY A 153 -19.14 -5.46 4.68
CA GLY A 153 -18.17 -6.11 5.57
C GLY A 153 -18.56 -5.93 7.04
N ALA A 154 -18.85 -4.69 7.43
CA ALA A 154 -19.49 -4.43 8.71
C ALA A 154 -20.99 -4.73 8.66
N MET A 155 -21.71 -4.09 7.73
CA MET A 155 -23.18 -4.11 7.73
C MET A 155 -23.79 -4.16 6.33
N SER A 156 -24.86 -4.92 6.15
CA SER A 156 -25.69 -4.90 4.93
C SER A 156 -27.18 -4.79 5.24
N LEU A 157 -27.89 -3.94 4.49
CA LEU A 157 -29.31 -3.61 4.65
C LEU A 157 -30.14 -3.99 3.42
N SER A 158 -31.23 -4.72 3.64
CA SER A 158 -32.18 -5.11 2.59
C SER A 158 -33.62 -4.82 3.01
N GLY A 159 -34.20 -3.71 2.54
CA GLY A 159 -35.61 -3.35 2.80
C GLY A 159 -35.87 -2.82 4.21
N GLY A 160 -34.81 -2.42 4.92
CA GLY A 160 -34.84 -1.99 6.31
C GLY A 160 -34.18 -0.63 6.55
N SER A 161 -34.16 -0.21 7.81
CA SER A 161 -33.54 1.05 8.23
C SER A 161 -32.58 0.88 9.40
N THR A 162 -31.59 1.76 9.50
CA THR A 162 -30.66 1.79 10.64
C THR A 162 -30.37 3.20 11.12
N GLY A 163 -30.30 3.34 12.43
CA GLY A 163 -29.73 4.52 13.09
C GLY A 163 -28.41 4.13 13.73
N LEU A 164 -27.32 4.77 13.32
CA LEU A 164 -25.99 4.59 13.89
C LEU A 164 -25.54 5.87 14.56
N ALA A 165 -25.21 5.76 15.83
CA ALA A 165 -24.72 6.86 16.64
C ALA A 165 -23.42 6.47 17.34
N ASN A 166 -22.37 7.30 17.25
CA ASN A 166 -21.08 7.05 17.89
C ASN A 166 -20.48 5.68 17.54
N CYS A 167 -20.61 5.23 16.30
CA CYS A 167 -20.09 3.93 15.89
C CYS A 167 -18.77 4.08 15.14
N VAL A 168 -17.89 3.08 15.31
CA VAL A 168 -16.63 2.98 14.57
C VAL A 168 -16.68 1.74 13.68
N MET A 169 -16.36 1.91 12.39
CA MET A 169 -16.22 0.81 11.44
C MET A 169 -14.83 0.86 10.81
N ILE A 170 -14.01 -0.14 11.11
CA ILE A 170 -12.60 -0.16 10.71
C ILE A 170 -12.17 -1.49 10.12
N GLY A 171 -11.41 -1.44 9.01
CA GLY A 171 -10.76 -2.62 8.45
C GLY A 171 -11.72 -3.69 7.93
N ASN A 172 -12.99 -3.36 7.67
CA ASN A 172 -13.97 -4.33 7.19
C ASN A 172 -13.80 -4.55 5.69
N ASP A 173 -13.94 -5.80 5.25
CA ASP A 173 -13.67 -6.23 3.88
C ASP A 173 -14.92 -6.86 3.26
N ALA A 174 -15.26 -6.43 2.06
CA ALA A 174 -16.37 -7.00 1.30
C ALA A 174 -16.12 -6.94 -0.21
N ARG A 175 -16.95 -7.63 -0.97
CA ARG A 175 -16.94 -7.48 -2.43
C ARG A 175 -17.55 -6.13 -2.88
N SER A 176 -18.58 -5.63 -2.22
CA SER A 176 -19.23 -4.31 -2.39
C SER A 176 -19.53 -3.71 -1.01
N GLY A 177 -19.40 -2.40 -0.81
CA GLY A 177 -19.75 -1.78 0.49
C GLY A 177 -18.87 -2.31 1.63
N GLY A 178 -17.59 -1.93 1.65
CA GLY A 178 -16.61 -2.47 2.60
C GLY A 178 -17.04 -2.32 4.06
N ALA A 179 -17.52 -1.14 4.45
CA ALA A 179 -18.19 -0.94 5.74
C ALA A 179 -19.69 -1.25 5.62
N ILE A 180 -20.43 -0.41 4.89
CA ILE A 180 -21.89 -0.46 4.80
C ILE A 180 -22.33 -0.68 3.36
N ASP A 181 -23.25 -1.61 3.17
CA ASP A 181 -23.96 -1.86 1.92
C ASP A 181 -25.48 -1.67 2.08
N LEU A 182 -26.09 -0.89 1.18
CA LEU A 182 -27.53 -0.69 1.09
C LEU A 182 -28.08 -1.26 -0.22
N ASN A 183 -28.64 -2.47 -0.14
CA ASN A 183 -29.20 -3.20 -1.28
C ASN A 183 -30.69 -3.50 -1.03
N GLY A 184 -31.51 -2.45 -1.12
CA GLY A 184 -32.91 -2.45 -0.70
C GLY A 184 -33.90 -3.06 -1.71
N GLY A 185 -33.44 -3.56 -2.86
CA GLY A 185 -34.31 -4.22 -3.82
C GLY A 185 -35.51 -3.34 -4.23
N SER A 186 -36.76 -3.77 -3.98
CA SER A 186 -37.96 -3.00 -4.33
C SER A 186 -38.26 -1.80 -3.43
N ASP A 187 -37.87 -1.88 -2.16
CA ASP A 187 -38.50 -1.13 -1.08
C ASP A 187 -37.61 -0.02 -0.52
N GLY A 188 -36.34 0.05 -0.95
CA GLY A 188 -35.34 1.03 -0.50
C GLY A 188 -34.81 0.69 0.89
N SER A 189 -33.56 1.04 1.16
CA SER A 189 -32.95 0.91 2.49
C SER A 189 -32.53 2.29 3.00
N GLU A 190 -32.64 2.54 4.30
CA GLU A 190 -32.28 3.83 4.89
C GLU A 190 -31.19 3.66 5.96
N THR A 191 -30.18 4.53 5.96
CA THR A 191 -29.21 4.59 7.06
C THR A 191 -28.92 6.03 7.46
N ASN A 192 -28.82 6.26 8.77
CA ASN A 192 -28.38 7.52 9.34
C ASN A 192 -27.10 7.29 10.14
N LEU A 193 -26.03 7.98 9.74
CA LEU A 193 -24.72 7.97 10.38
C LEU A 193 -24.54 9.29 11.12
N LEU A 194 -24.54 9.22 12.44
CA LEU A 194 -24.45 10.37 13.31
C LEU A 194 -23.24 10.22 14.23
N ALA A 195 -22.29 11.16 14.15
CA ALA A 195 -21.07 11.11 14.96
C ALA A 195 -20.36 9.76 14.82
N CYS A 196 -20.17 9.25 13.59
CA CYS A 196 -19.53 7.95 13.35
C CYS A 196 -18.12 8.13 12.76
N THR A 197 -17.32 7.06 12.77
CA THR A 197 -16.01 7.02 12.10
C THR A 197 -15.89 5.75 11.25
N LEU A 198 -15.79 5.90 9.93
CA LEU A 198 -15.62 4.82 8.94
C LEU A 198 -14.26 4.98 8.26
N ILE A 199 -13.32 4.07 8.53
CA ILE A 199 -11.94 4.16 8.04
C ILE A 199 -11.36 2.79 7.63
N ASP A 200 -10.47 2.78 6.64
CA ASP A 200 -9.75 1.59 6.19
C ASP A 200 -10.65 0.41 5.78
N ASN A 201 -11.90 0.67 5.36
CA ASN A 201 -12.79 -0.38 4.87
C ASN A 201 -12.60 -0.60 3.36
N ARG A 202 -12.73 -1.85 2.92
CA ARG A 202 -12.36 -2.29 1.57
C ARG A 202 -13.52 -2.97 0.84
N ALA A 203 -13.76 -2.52 -0.38
CA ALA A 203 -14.53 -3.21 -1.40
C ALA A 203 -13.61 -3.69 -2.54
N HIS A 204 -13.84 -4.91 -3.06
CA HIS A 204 -13.02 -5.50 -4.14
C HIS A 204 -13.47 -5.12 -5.56
N TYR A 205 -14.61 -4.44 -5.71
CA TYR A 205 -15.11 -3.86 -6.97
C TYR A 205 -15.17 -2.34 -6.87
N SER A 206 -15.61 -1.64 -7.91
CA SER A 206 -15.71 -0.18 -8.01
C SER A 206 -16.74 0.48 -7.09
N ASP A 207 -17.23 -0.24 -6.09
CA ASP A 207 -18.46 0.06 -5.39
C ASP A 207 -18.14 0.29 -3.89
N GLY A 208 -17.99 1.56 -3.50
CA GLY A 208 -17.91 2.11 -2.13
C GLY A 208 -17.18 1.28 -1.07
N GLY A 209 -15.91 1.60 -0.77
CA GLY A 209 -15.20 1.02 0.37
C GLY A 209 -15.83 1.38 1.71
N GLY A 210 -16.28 2.63 1.89
CA GLY A 210 -16.96 3.06 3.11
C GLY A 210 -18.45 2.72 3.07
N VAL A 211 -19.21 3.45 2.25
CA VAL A 211 -20.65 3.22 2.05
C VAL A 211 -20.95 2.99 0.57
N ASP A 212 -21.69 1.92 0.27
CA ASP A 212 -22.25 1.61 -1.04
C ASP A 212 -23.79 1.64 -0.97
N ALA A 213 -24.43 2.44 -1.83
CA ALA A 213 -25.87 2.64 -1.80
C ALA A 213 -26.54 2.61 -3.18
N ASP A 214 -27.61 1.82 -3.29
CA ASP A 214 -28.38 1.66 -4.53
C ASP A 214 -29.38 2.81 -4.81
N SER A 215 -29.99 2.78 -6.01
CA SER A 215 -30.84 3.85 -6.56
C SER A 215 -32.11 4.24 -5.79
N ARG A 216 -32.45 3.53 -4.71
CA ARG A 216 -33.64 3.81 -3.89
C ARG A 216 -33.31 3.91 -2.41
N SER A 217 -32.03 3.87 -2.08
CA SER A 217 -31.56 3.98 -0.71
C SER A 217 -31.43 5.45 -0.31
N ILE A 218 -31.57 5.70 1.00
CA ILE A 218 -31.38 7.02 1.61
C ILE A 218 -30.23 6.91 2.60
N VAL A 219 -29.26 7.82 2.48
CA VAL A 219 -28.08 7.88 3.35
C VAL A 219 -27.97 9.29 3.91
N ASP A 220 -28.15 9.44 5.22
CA ASP A 220 -27.89 10.70 5.93
C ASP A 220 -26.60 10.56 6.72
N ILE A 221 -25.63 11.44 6.47
CA ILE A 221 -24.31 11.44 7.12
C ILE A 221 -24.12 12.80 7.79
N ARG A 222 -24.08 12.81 9.12
CA ARG A 222 -23.84 14.01 9.92
C ARG A 222 -22.75 13.82 10.96
N SER A 223 -21.94 14.85 11.16
CA SER A 223 -20.86 14.87 12.16
C SER A 223 -19.94 13.65 12.06
N THR A 224 -19.75 13.08 10.86
CA THR A 224 -19.14 11.75 10.69
C THR A 224 -17.83 11.85 9.90
N ILE A 225 -16.86 11.00 10.24
CA ILE A 225 -15.61 10.84 9.49
C ILE A 225 -15.77 9.63 8.55
N VAL A 226 -15.57 9.83 7.24
CA VAL A 226 -15.47 8.73 6.25
C VAL A 226 -14.23 8.96 5.40
N ARG A 227 -13.14 8.24 5.69
CA ARG A 227 -11.84 8.46 5.07
C ARG A 227 -11.08 7.17 4.83
N ASP A 228 -10.16 7.21 3.87
CA ASP A 228 -9.20 6.14 3.58
C ASP A 228 -9.85 4.76 3.33
N ASN A 229 -11.10 4.75 2.87
CA ASN A 229 -11.77 3.54 2.42
C ASN A 229 -11.54 3.32 0.92
N TRP A 230 -11.40 2.06 0.51
CA TRP A 230 -11.05 1.67 -0.86
C TRP A 230 -12.17 0.91 -1.56
N PRO A 231 -12.49 1.19 -2.84
CA PRO A 231 -11.83 2.15 -3.73
C PRO A 231 -12.26 3.60 -3.54
N GLU A 232 -13.42 3.82 -2.92
CA GLU A 232 -13.99 5.15 -2.68
C GLU A 232 -14.63 5.22 -1.29
N ASN A 233 -14.66 6.40 -0.68
CA ASN A 233 -15.29 6.58 0.64
C ASN A 233 -16.81 6.40 0.60
N LEU A 234 -17.45 6.97 -0.42
CA LEU A 234 -18.90 6.95 -0.60
C LEU A 234 -19.20 6.68 -2.08
N TYR A 235 -19.98 5.64 -2.36
CA TYR A 235 -20.46 5.32 -3.69
C TYR A 235 -21.98 5.22 -3.68
N ALA A 236 -22.64 6.26 -4.16
CA ALA A 236 -24.09 6.39 -4.12
C ALA A 236 -24.62 7.08 -5.39
N PRO A 237 -24.29 6.59 -6.61
CA PRO A 237 -24.54 7.33 -7.86
C PRO A 237 -26.02 7.59 -8.16
N TYR A 238 -26.92 6.86 -7.50
CA TYR A 238 -28.37 6.94 -7.72
C TYR A 238 -29.18 7.04 -6.42
N ALA A 239 -28.54 7.04 -5.25
CA ALA A 239 -29.19 7.12 -3.96
C ALA A 239 -29.46 8.58 -3.57
N ASP A 240 -30.38 8.81 -2.62
CA ASP A 240 -30.54 10.12 -1.99
C ASP A 240 -29.55 10.21 -0.83
N ILE A 241 -28.48 10.98 -1.00
CA ILE A 241 -27.42 11.12 0.00
C ILE A 241 -27.28 12.57 0.45
N VAL A 242 -27.34 12.76 1.76
CA VAL A 242 -27.12 14.03 2.43
C VAL A 242 -25.88 13.89 3.31
N VAL A 243 -24.94 14.81 3.16
CA VAL A 243 -23.72 14.85 3.97
C VAL A 243 -23.52 16.25 4.50
N GLU A 244 -23.55 16.41 5.82
CA GLU A 244 -23.40 17.71 6.49
C GLU A 244 -22.47 17.60 7.70
N TYR A 245 -21.72 18.66 8.01
CA TYR A 245 -20.77 18.75 9.11
C TYR A 245 -19.82 17.55 9.23
N SER A 246 -19.42 16.96 8.11
CA SER A 246 -18.70 15.69 8.07
C SER A 246 -17.32 15.83 7.43
N ASN A 247 -16.39 14.93 7.77
CA ASN A 247 -15.06 14.89 7.17
C ASN A 247 -14.98 13.73 6.18
N ILE A 248 -15.08 14.04 4.88
CA ILE A 248 -15.10 13.04 3.81
C ILE A 248 -13.82 13.11 2.99
N GLY A 249 -13.08 12.00 2.94
CA GLY A 249 -11.85 11.89 2.15
C GLY A 249 -12.16 12.02 0.66
N GLY A 250 -11.45 12.92 -0.03
CA GLY A 250 -11.74 13.28 -1.42
C GLY A 250 -12.78 14.41 -1.56
N GLY A 251 -13.44 14.80 -0.47
CA GLY A 251 -14.40 15.90 -0.38
C GLY A 251 -15.83 15.51 -0.76
N TRP A 252 -16.79 16.24 -0.19
CA TRP A 252 -18.21 16.10 -0.52
C TRP A 252 -18.95 17.43 -0.33
N ASP A 253 -19.81 17.78 -1.28
CA ASP A 253 -20.59 19.02 -1.22
C ASP A 253 -21.64 18.95 -0.11
N GLY A 254 -21.63 19.94 0.79
CA GLY A 254 -22.59 20.02 1.89
C GLY A 254 -22.21 21.11 2.90
N ILE A 255 -23.14 21.49 3.76
CA ILE A 255 -22.90 22.53 4.77
C ILE A 255 -21.97 21.95 5.83
N GLY A 256 -20.91 22.70 6.19
CA GLY A 256 -20.03 22.35 7.30
C GLY A 256 -19.03 21.22 7.01
N ASN A 257 -19.09 20.58 5.84
CA ASN A 257 -18.17 19.50 5.49
C ASN A 257 -16.73 20.01 5.35
N ILE A 258 -15.78 19.14 5.72
CA ILE A 258 -14.34 19.35 5.58
C ILE A 258 -13.72 18.16 4.83
N ASN A 259 -12.51 18.34 4.31
CA ASN A 259 -11.70 17.28 3.70
C ASN A 259 -10.26 17.48 4.16
N GLU A 260 -10.01 17.17 5.43
CA GLU A 260 -8.73 17.33 6.09
C GLU A 260 -8.37 16.02 6.81
N ASP A 261 -7.10 15.79 7.10
CA ASP A 261 -6.68 14.65 7.92
C ASP A 261 -7.29 14.76 9.33
N PRO A 262 -8.02 13.75 9.84
CA PRO A 262 -8.58 13.77 11.19
C PRO A 262 -7.53 13.76 12.30
N LEU A 263 -6.25 13.47 12.02
CA LEU A 263 -5.18 13.41 13.01
C LEU A 263 -5.50 12.46 14.18
N PHE A 264 -5.80 11.20 13.85
CA PHE A 264 -5.94 10.14 14.86
C PHE A 264 -4.64 9.93 15.65
N LEU A 265 -4.75 9.57 16.92
CA LEU A 265 -3.59 9.46 17.82
C LEU A 265 -2.60 8.34 17.44
N ALA A 266 -3.09 7.25 16.83
CA ALA A 266 -2.28 6.13 16.34
C ALA A 266 -3.04 5.29 15.29
N ALA A 267 -2.34 4.42 14.57
CA ALA A 267 -2.98 3.46 13.66
C ALA A 267 -3.88 2.49 14.44
N GLY A 268 -5.15 2.36 14.03
CA GLY A 268 -6.17 1.58 14.74
C GLY A 268 -6.76 2.27 15.98
N ASP A 269 -6.23 3.44 16.37
CA ASP A 269 -6.82 4.30 17.38
C ASP A 269 -7.75 5.30 16.69
N HIS A 270 -9.00 5.36 17.13
CA HIS A 270 -10.04 6.20 16.54
C HIS A 270 -10.25 7.50 17.32
N HIS A 271 -9.47 7.74 18.37
CA HIS A 271 -9.47 9.01 19.08
C HIS A 271 -8.76 10.08 18.26
N ILE A 272 -9.38 11.25 18.16
CA ILE A 272 -8.84 12.39 17.43
C ILE A 272 -7.97 13.25 18.35
N SER A 273 -6.85 13.72 17.79
CA SER A 273 -5.98 14.67 18.48
C SER A 273 -6.73 15.97 18.82
N PRO A 274 -6.43 16.65 19.94
CA PRO A 274 -6.95 18.00 20.23
C PRO A 274 -6.57 19.06 19.18
N LEU A 275 -5.62 18.76 18.28
CA LEU A 275 -5.25 19.61 17.14
C LEU A 275 -5.99 19.23 15.85
N SER A 276 -6.87 18.25 15.90
CA SER A 276 -7.61 17.77 14.75
C SER A 276 -8.48 18.88 14.16
N PRO A 277 -8.55 19.00 12.83
CA PRO A 277 -9.51 19.88 12.17
C PRO A 277 -10.97 19.46 12.39
N CYS A 278 -11.20 18.27 12.97
CA CYS A 278 -12.53 17.79 13.36
C CYS A 278 -13.04 18.40 14.68
N VAL A 279 -12.15 18.96 15.51
CA VAL A 279 -12.50 19.48 16.85
C VAL A 279 -13.40 20.72 16.75
N ASP A 280 -14.51 20.74 17.49
CA ASP A 280 -15.54 21.78 17.54
C ASP A 280 -16.22 22.08 16.18
N ARG A 281 -16.21 21.13 15.24
CA ARG A 281 -16.70 21.32 13.86
C ARG A 281 -17.91 20.49 13.47
N GLY A 282 -18.37 19.61 14.34
CA GLY A 282 -19.60 18.83 14.17
C GLY A 282 -20.86 19.67 14.28
N ASP A 283 -21.99 19.09 13.86
CA ASP A 283 -23.31 19.69 14.00
C ASP A 283 -23.76 19.67 15.48
N PRO A 284 -24.01 20.82 16.12
CA PRO A 284 -24.51 20.85 17.50
C PRO A 284 -25.95 20.37 17.67
N VAL A 285 -26.65 20.02 16.58
CA VAL A 285 -28.03 19.55 16.58
C VAL A 285 -28.08 18.02 16.45
N GLU A 286 -28.86 17.39 17.33
CA GLU A 286 -29.22 15.96 17.26
C GLU A 286 -28.13 14.92 17.53
N VAL A 287 -26.90 15.28 17.96
CA VAL A 287 -25.86 14.33 18.41
C VAL A 287 -26.09 13.75 19.83
N PRO A 288 -25.60 12.52 20.13
CA PRO A 288 -25.66 11.94 21.48
C PRO A 288 -24.91 12.77 22.53
N ILE A 289 -25.29 12.65 23.81
CA ILE A 289 -24.73 13.45 24.93
C ILE A 289 -23.39 12.94 25.48
N GLU A 290 -22.98 11.74 25.05
CA GLU A 290 -21.69 11.14 25.34
C GLU A 290 -21.13 10.63 24.01
N ASP A 291 -19.82 10.45 23.90
CA ASP A 291 -19.15 9.89 22.71
C ASP A 291 -19.07 8.35 22.75
N LEU A 292 -18.12 7.73 22.04
CA LEU A 292 -17.93 6.27 22.05
C LEU A 292 -17.45 5.73 23.40
N ASP A 293 -16.51 6.41 24.06
CA ASP A 293 -15.84 5.98 25.29
C ASP A 293 -16.62 6.36 26.56
N GLY A 294 -17.50 7.34 26.47
CA GLY A 294 -18.40 7.75 27.55
C GLY A 294 -18.14 9.13 28.05
N ASP A 295 -17.30 9.85 27.33
CA ASP A 295 -16.96 11.20 27.67
C ASP A 295 -18.09 12.14 27.26
N PRO A 296 -18.40 13.18 28.08
CA PRO A 296 -19.53 14.06 27.83
C PRO A 296 -19.36 14.87 26.54
N ARG A 297 -20.41 14.97 25.73
CA ARG A 297 -20.42 15.76 24.48
C ARG A 297 -21.32 17.00 24.60
N PRO A 298 -20.85 18.22 24.28
CA PRO A 298 -19.47 18.55 23.90
C PRO A 298 -18.51 18.64 25.10
N MET A 299 -17.24 18.29 24.89
CA MET A 299 -16.15 18.63 25.84
C MET A 299 -15.53 20.00 25.54
N GLY A 300 -15.86 20.58 24.38
CA GLY A 300 -15.35 21.86 23.87
C GLY A 300 -16.35 22.99 23.73
N ALA A 301 -16.08 23.85 22.74
CA ALA A 301 -16.95 24.95 22.34
C ALA A 301 -18.11 24.49 21.45
N GLY A 302 -17.93 23.36 20.78
CA GLY A 302 -18.90 22.66 19.97
C GLY A 302 -18.63 21.16 20.07
N VAL A 303 -19.36 20.40 19.28
CA VAL A 303 -19.17 18.94 19.18
C VAL A 303 -18.18 18.63 18.08
N ASP A 304 -17.43 17.56 18.25
CA ASP A 304 -16.43 17.12 17.28
C ASP A 304 -17.05 16.31 16.13
N ILE A 305 -16.41 16.34 14.96
CA ILE A 305 -16.73 15.43 13.86
C ILE A 305 -16.08 14.07 14.17
N GLY A 306 -16.87 13.00 14.18
CA GLY A 306 -16.43 11.62 14.43
C GLY A 306 -17.06 11.00 15.68
N ALA A 307 -16.71 9.74 15.93
CA ALA A 307 -17.20 8.97 17.08
C ALA A 307 -16.61 9.39 18.44
N ASP A 308 -15.42 10.00 18.42
CA ASP A 308 -14.71 10.52 19.59
C ASP A 308 -15.06 12.00 19.83
N GLU A 309 -15.04 12.42 21.09
CA GLU A 309 -15.10 13.83 21.50
C GLU A 309 -13.80 14.18 22.23
N SER A 310 -12.91 14.88 21.53
CA SER A 310 -11.65 15.30 22.10
C SER A 310 -11.91 16.27 23.25
N PRO A 311 -11.24 16.14 24.42
CA PRO A 311 -11.39 17.05 25.54
C PRO A 311 -10.91 18.48 25.16
N ALA A 312 -11.80 19.31 24.62
CA ALA A 312 -11.50 20.66 24.20
C ALA A 312 -11.55 21.66 25.38
N GLY A 313 -10.42 21.78 26.07
CA GLY A 313 -10.19 22.78 27.10
C GLY A 313 -9.10 23.80 26.74
N ILE A 314 -8.88 24.12 25.46
CA ILE A 314 -7.75 24.96 25.06
C ILE A 314 -8.14 26.44 24.95
N VAL A 315 -7.53 27.25 25.83
CA VAL A 315 -7.22 28.66 25.54
C VAL A 315 -6.37 28.66 24.28
N ALA A 316 -6.86 29.21 23.16
CA ALA A 316 -6.03 29.36 21.97
C ALA A 316 -4.90 30.35 22.28
N LEU A 317 -3.70 29.85 22.56
CA LEU A 317 -2.50 30.66 22.61
C LEU A 317 -1.86 30.60 21.23
N LEU A 318 -2.06 31.66 20.46
CA LEU A 318 -1.56 31.78 19.11
C LEU A 318 -0.10 32.28 19.15
N PRO A 319 0.88 31.56 18.60
CA PRO A 319 2.19 32.16 18.35
C PRO A 319 2.06 33.18 17.21
N GLN A 320 2.28 34.46 17.50
CA GLN A 320 2.59 35.42 16.44
C GLN A 320 4.05 35.24 16.01
N GLY A 321 4.28 35.06 14.71
CA GLY A 321 5.59 35.29 14.10
C GLY A 321 6.42 34.06 13.71
N SER A 322 5.82 32.97 13.20
CA SER A 322 6.57 31.88 12.55
C SER A 322 7.20 32.33 11.21
N GLN A 323 8.25 33.15 11.28
CA GLN A 323 9.16 33.37 10.17
C GLN A 323 10.31 32.37 10.24
N ARG A 324 10.47 31.62 9.15
CA ARG A 324 11.53 30.63 8.93
C ARG A 324 12.93 31.18 9.24
N GLY A 325 13.68 30.41 10.04
CA GLY A 325 15.14 30.43 10.14
C GLY A 325 15.74 31.50 11.05
N ILE A 326 15.93 31.22 12.35
CA ILE A 326 16.68 32.11 13.26
C ILE A 326 17.53 31.31 14.25
N VAL A 327 18.75 31.79 14.46
CA VAL A 327 19.79 31.28 15.38
C VAL A 327 19.48 31.72 16.82
N TRP A 328 19.67 30.81 17.78
CA TRP A 328 19.36 30.94 19.20
C TRP A 328 20.12 32.07 19.92
N GLU A 329 19.46 33.22 20.12
CA GLU A 329 19.68 34.14 21.25
C GLU A 329 18.30 34.66 21.70
N ALA A 330 17.93 34.46 22.97
CA ALA A 330 16.70 34.89 23.68
C ALA A 330 15.38 34.92 22.86
N PHE A 331 14.48 33.96 23.12
CA PHE A 331 13.17 33.92 22.49
C PHE A 331 12.16 34.76 23.28
N GLU A 332 11.70 35.86 22.69
CA GLU A 332 10.47 36.55 23.10
C GLU A 332 9.28 35.82 22.45
N HIS A 333 8.46 35.16 23.25
CA HIS A 333 7.16 34.65 22.81
C HIS A 333 6.06 35.54 23.37
N THR A 334 5.10 35.88 22.51
CA THR A 334 3.89 36.61 22.89
C THR A 334 2.75 35.63 23.12
N LEU A 335 2.17 35.66 24.31
CA LEU A 335 0.98 34.90 24.66
C LEU A 335 -0.25 35.79 24.63
N SER A 336 -1.22 35.49 23.75
CA SER A 336 -2.54 36.15 23.80
C SER A 336 -3.55 35.26 24.50
N VAL A 337 -4.11 35.72 25.61
CA VAL A 337 -5.15 35.01 26.36
C VAL A 337 -6.49 35.65 26.03
N VAL A 338 -7.35 34.93 25.31
CA VAL A 338 -8.70 35.38 24.94
C VAL A 338 -9.69 34.24 25.10
N ASN A 339 -10.95 34.54 25.43
CA ASN A 339 -12.02 33.58 25.19
C ASN A 339 -12.37 33.56 23.69
N LEU A 340 -13.16 32.56 23.26
CA LEU A 340 -13.57 32.41 21.86
C LEU A 340 -14.46 33.57 21.33
N ALA A 341 -14.94 34.45 22.22
CA ALA A 341 -15.68 35.67 21.88
C ALA A 341 -14.79 36.93 21.81
N GLY A 342 -13.49 36.83 22.13
CA GLY A 342 -12.57 37.96 22.18
C GLY A 342 -12.84 38.92 23.34
N GLU A 343 -13.28 38.42 24.51
CA GLU A 343 -13.56 39.23 25.70
C GLU A 343 -12.46 39.09 26.77
N THR A 344 -12.32 40.11 27.61
CA THR A 344 -11.35 40.19 28.72
C THR A 344 -11.63 39.12 29.79
N LEU A 345 -10.64 38.27 30.11
CA LEU A 345 -10.73 37.24 31.16
C LEU A 345 -10.08 37.72 32.47
N PRO A 346 -10.78 37.63 33.63
CA PRO A 346 -10.18 37.87 34.93
C PRO A 346 -9.46 36.61 35.44
N LEU A 347 -8.14 36.69 35.62
CA LEU A 347 -7.32 35.59 36.15
C LEU A 347 -6.66 36.00 37.47
N ASP A 348 -6.41 35.07 38.38
CA ASP A 348 -5.61 35.29 39.59
C ASP A 348 -4.11 35.06 39.32
N SER A 349 -3.78 34.08 38.46
CA SER A 349 -2.41 33.81 38.03
C SER A 349 -2.36 33.00 36.75
N LEU A 350 -1.23 33.09 36.05
CA LEU A 350 -0.85 32.21 34.94
C LEU A 350 0.47 31.53 35.30
N ILE A 351 0.47 30.19 35.34
CA ILE A 351 1.66 29.38 35.60
C ILE A 351 2.08 28.72 34.30
N VAL A 352 3.36 28.82 33.96
CA VAL A 352 3.93 28.18 32.78
C VAL A 352 4.92 27.14 33.23
N HIS A 353 4.61 25.90 32.88
CA HIS A 353 5.42 24.72 33.12
C HIS A 353 6.17 24.37 31.85
N TYR A 354 7.48 24.19 32.00
CA TYR A 354 8.37 23.74 30.93
C TYR A 354 9.05 22.45 31.36
N ALA A 355 8.78 21.35 30.64
CA ALA A 355 9.32 20.02 30.94
C ALA A 355 10.25 19.53 29.82
N TRP A 356 11.42 19.01 30.18
CA TRP A 356 12.32 18.29 29.27
C TRP A 356 12.95 17.07 29.95
N SER A 357 13.71 16.28 29.18
CA SER A 357 14.42 15.05 29.60
C SER A 357 15.32 15.18 30.85
N GLY A 358 15.66 16.41 31.27
CA GLY A 358 16.51 16.74 32.41
C GLY A 358 15.82 17.46 33.57
N GLY A 359 14.50 17.67 33.55
CA GLY A 359 13.72 18.24 34.65
C GLY A 359 12.57 19.17 34.23
N ILE A 360 11.86 19.70 35.23
CA ILE A 360 10.75 20.66 35.06
C ILE A 360 11.16 22.03 35.64
N ARG A 361 10.87 23.12 34.93
CA ARG A 361 10.95 24.50 35.44
C ARG A 361 9.57 25.15 35.39
N GLU A 362 9.27 25.96 36.41
CA GLU A 362 8.01 26.69 36.55
C GLU A 362 8.27 28.21 36.58
N ARG A 363 7.44 28.98 35.90
CA ARG A 363 7.41 30.44 36.01
C ARG A 363 5.99 30.93 36.24
N VAL A 364 5.81 31.77 37.27
CA VAL A 364 4.50 32.32 37.66
C VAL A 364 4.42 33.78 37.25
N HIS A 365 3.38 34.12 36.49
CA HIS A 365 2.97 35.48 36.20
C HIS A 365 1.72 35.77 37.06
N GLY A 366 1.79 36.71 38.01
CA GLY A 366 0.70 36.88 38.98
C GLY A 366 0.61 38.20 39.76
N GLY A 367 -0.58 38.38 40.36
CA GLY A 367 -1.05 39.42 41.29
C GLY A 367 -2.53 39.09 41.67
N PRO A 368 -3.15 39.66 42.71
CA PRO A 368 -4.47 39.21 43.22
C PRO A 368 -5.63 39.32 42.22
N THR A 369 -5.43 40.00 41.09
CA THR A 369 -6.24 39.92 39.87
C THR A 369 -5.37 40.42 38.70
N LEU A 370 -5.28 39.64 37.62
CA LEU A 370 -4.63 39.92 36.35
C LEU A 370 -5.72 40.11 35.30
N TRP A 371 -5.73 41.28 34.65
CA TRP A 371 -6.64 41.61 33.55
C TRP A 371 -5.83 41.60 32.26
N ILE A 372 -6.26 40.81 31.28
CA ILE A 372 -5.66 40.74 29.95
C ILE A 372 -6.76 41.10 28.96
N ASP A 373 -6.65 42.26 28.31
CA ASP A 373 -7.63 42.69 27.32
C ASP A 373 -7.46 41.89 26.02
N ALA A 374 -8.54 41.81 25.24
CA ALA A 374 -8.53 41.05 24.01
C ALA A 374 -7.47 41.57 23.01
N GLY A 375 -6.54 40.67 22.63
CA GLY A 375 -5.42 41.00 21.76
C GLY A 375 -4.17 41.52 22.48
N ASP A 376 -4.21 41.67 23.81
CA ASP A 376 -3.00 41.91 24.58
C ASP A 376 -2.05 40.71 24.47
N THR A 377 -0.75 40.98 24.61
CA THR A 377 0.31 39.99 24.55
C THR A 377 1.09 39.99 25.85
N LEU A 378 1.27 38.82 26.43
CA LEU A 378 2.19 38.61 27.54
C LEU A 378 3.53 38.16 26.96
N GLU A 379 4.56 38.98 27.09
CA GLU A 379 5.92 38.61 26.69
C GLU A 379 6.60 37.81 27.82
N TRP A 380 7.18 36.67 27.45
CA TRP A 380 8.09 35.95 28.33
C TRP A 380 9.37 35.54 27.61
N ASP A 381 10.42 35.39 28.40
CA ASP A 381 11.75 35.00 27.94
C ASP A 381 12.07 33.57 28.43
N LEU A 382 12.33 32.66 27.49
CA LEU A 382 12.74 31.27 27.75
C LEU A 382 14.28 31.18 27.72
N ASP A 383 14.91 31.44 28.87
CA ASP A 383 16.37 31.44 28.98
C ASP A 383 16.91 30.31 29.89
N PRO A 384 17.86 29.47 29.42
CA PRO A 384 17.98 28.88 28.08
C PRO A 384 17.43 27.44 28.04
N VAL A 385 16.78 27.08 26.92
CA VAL A 385 16.34 25.72 26.59
C VAL A 385 17.54 24.88 26.10
N PRO A 386 17.74 23.62 26.54
CA PRO A 386 18.79 22.75 26.03
C PRO A 386 18.60 22.41 24.53
N ASN A 387 19.71 22.21 23.79
CA ASN A 387 19.79 21.97 22.33
C ASN A 387 19.16 20.64 21.82
N GLU A 388 18.06 20.16 22.38
CA GLU A 388 17.45 18.87 22.00
C GLU A 388 16.33 19.06 20.96
N VAL A 389 16.44 18.36 19.82
CA VAL A 389 15.42 18.28 18.76
C VAL A 389 14.25 17.43 19.27
N GLY A 390 13.02 17.92 19.12
CA GLY A 390 11.82 17.19 19.53
C GLY A 390 10.62 18.10 19.77
N VAL A 391 9.49 17.47 20.05
CA VAL A 391 8.28 18.14 20.53
C VAL A 391 8.45 18.37 22.03
N HIS A 392 8.63 19.64 22.41
CA HIS A 392 8.68 20.02 23.83
C HIS A 392 7.31 20.53 24.25
N ARG A 393 6.71 19.88 25.24
CA ARG A 393 5.40 20.25 25.74
C ARG A 393 5.53 21.37 26.77
N ILE A 394 5.00 22.53 26.44
CA ILE A 394 4.81 23.65 27.36
C ILE A 394 3.37 23.58 27.86
N LEU A 395 3.20 23.59 29.17
CA LEU A 395 1.89 23.63 29.81
C LEU A 395 1.68 25.01 30.41
N ALA A 396 0.63 25.71 30.00
CA ALA A 396 0.19 26.96 30.61
C ALA A 396 -1.12 26.72 31.38
N GLU A 397 -1.11 27.00 32.68
CA GLU A 397 -2.26 26.86 33.58
C GLU A 397 -2.73 28.25 34.01
N ALA A 398 -3.95 28.62 33.62
CA ALA A 398 -4.57 29.86 34.04
C ALA A 398 -5.51 29.59 35.22
N PHE A 399 -5.44 30.42 36.27
CA PHE A 399 -6.18 30.23 37.51
C PHE A 399 -7.21 31.34 37.71
N SER A 400 -8.41 30.98 38.15
CA SER A 400 -9.41 31.91 38.70
C SER A 400 -9.94 31.33 40.02
N GLY A 401 -9.14 31.41 41.08
CA GLY A 401 -9.33 30.74 42.36
C GLY A 401 -8.27 29.67 42.67
N PRO A 402 -8.54 28.76 43.61
CA PRO A 402 -7.58 27.75 44.06
C PRO A 402 -7.34 26.60 43.08
N GLU A 403 -8.18 26.47 42.05
CA GLU A 403 -8.10 25.43 41.01
C GLU A 403 -7.86 26.10 39.64
N PRO A 404 -7.14 25.44 38.70
CA PRO A 404 -6.92 25.97 37.37
C PRO A 404 -8.25 26.10 36.62
N ALA A 405 -8.49 27.27 36.05
CA ALA A 405 -9.67 27.59 35.25
C ALA A 405 -9.51 27.12 33.80
N SER A 406 -8.27 27.01 33.32
CA SER A 406 -7.95 26.41 32.02
C SER A 406 -6.49 25.95 31.95
N ILE A 407 -6.27 24.97 31.07
CA ILE A 407 -4.96 24.34 30.84
C ILE A 407 -4.75 24.33 29.33
N ALA A 408 -3.61 24.82 28.87
CA ALA A 408 -3.29 24.80 27.46
C ALA A 408 -1.89 24.21 27.24
N TYR A 409 -1.80 23.32 26.26
CA TYR A 409 -0.57 22.67 25.87
C TYR A 409 -0.08 23.27 24.55
N PHE A 410 1.19 23.63 24.50
CA PHE A 410 1.86 24.04 23.28
C PHE A 410 3.01 23.12 23.03
N ASP A 411 2.97 22.53 21.85
CA ASP A 411 4.11 21.85 21.31
C ASP A 411 5.02 22.91 20.74
N LEU A 412 6.08 23.22 21.50
CA LEU A 412 7.19 23.95 20.94
C LEU A 412 7.91 22.96 20.03
N HIS A 413 7.60 23.04 18.74
CA HIS A 413 8.43 22.43 17.72
C HIS A 413 9.74 23.21 17.71
N ALA A 414 10.74 22.67 18.41
CA ALA A 414 12.11 22.99 18.11
C ALA A 414 12.39 22.42 16.71
N LEU A 415 11.93 23.14 15.68
CA LEU A 415 12.15 22.79 14.30
C LEU A 415 13.64 22.86 14.06
N ALA A 416 14.23 21.68 13.90
CA ALA A 416 15.49 21.60 13.20
C ALA A 416 15.29 22.23 11.81
N VAL A 417 16.33 22.92 11.34
CA VAL A 417 16.71 23.02 9.92
C VAL A 417 16.34 21.70 9.21
N PRO A 418 15.89 21.67 7.92
CA PRO A 418 15.44 20.48 7.18
C PRO A 418 15.86 19.16 7.83
N GLY A 419 14.89 18.48 8.43
CA GLY A 419 15.14 17.52 9.49
C GLY A 419 14.58 16.16 9.14
N ALA A 420 15.34 15.12 9.45
CA ALA A 420 14.89 13.75 9.29
C ALA A 420 13.82 13.39 10.35
N ILE A 421 12.68 12.84 9.91
CA ILE A 421 11.66 12.22 10.76
C ILE A 421 11.95 10.72 10.83
N ARG A 422 12.24 10.17 12.01
CA ARG A 422 12.64 8.77 12.16
C ARG A 422 11.45 7.89 12.57
N VAL A 423 11.30 6.75 11.91
CA VAL A 423 10.29 5.74 12.24
C VAL A 423 11.00 4.50 12.78
N PRO A 424 10.65 3.98 13.97
CA PRO A 424 9.54 4.39 14.83
C PRO A 424 9.93 5.45 15.88
N ALA A 425 11.16 5.98 15.84
CA ALA A 425 11.75 6.70 16.97
C ALA A 425 11.09 8.06 17.28
N ASP A 426 10.64 8.77 16.25
CA ASP A 426 9.94 10.05 16.36
C ASP A 426 8.42 9.87 16.15
N LEU A 427 8.01 8.98 15.24
CA LEU A 427 6.62 8.60 14.99
C LEU A 427 6.49 7.09 14.79
N PRO A 428 5.38 6.45 15.23
CA PRO A 428 5.25 5.00 15.18
C PRO A 428 5.01 4.43 13.78
N SER A 429 4.51 5.23 12.82
CA SER A 429 4.15 4.78 11.47
C SER A 429 4.84 5.57 10.36
N ILE A 430 5.00 4.94 9.20
CA ILE A 430 5.54 5.57 7.99
C ILE A 430 4.52 6.55 7.41
N ALA A 431 3.23 6.17 7.38
CA ALA A 431 2.14 7.04 6.94
C ALA A 431 2.12 8.36 7.72
N GLY A 432 2.16 8.30 9.06
CA GLY A 432 2.16 9.50 9.91
C GLY A 432 3.39 10.39 9.67
N ALA A 433 4.55 9.77 9.42
CA ALA A 433 5.76 10.52 9.07
C ALA A 433 5.66 11.22 7.70
N ILE A 434 5.08 10.56 6.70
CA ILE A 434 4.83 11.17 5.38
C ILE A 434 3.81 12.31 5.48
N THR A 435 2.75 12.14 6.27
CA THR A 435 1.74 13.20 6.51
C THR A 435 2.37 14.45 7.10
N LEU A 436 3.26 14.32 8.08
CA LEU A 436 3.91 15.45 8.74
C LEU A 436 5.09 16.04 7.94
N ALA A 437 5.73 15.25 7.09
CA ALA A 437 6.84 15.72 6.26
C ALA A 437 6.40 16.87 5.32
N LEU A 438 7.24 17.89 5.20
CA LEU A 438 7.12 18.97 4.22
C LEU A 438 8.09 18.73 3.06
N ASP A 439 7.87 19.41 1.94
CA ASP A 439 8.80 19.37 0.81
C ASP A 439 10.25 19.66 1.24
N GLY A 440 11.14 18.74 0.89
CA GLY A 440 12.57 18.75 1.23
C GLY A 440 12.94 17.93 2.47
N ASP A 441 11.96 17.38 3.21
CA ASP A 441 12.22 16.55 4.38
C ASP A 441 12.57 15.10 4.02
N GLU A 442 13.16 14.40 4.98
CA GLU A 442 13.52 12.99 4.89
C GLU A 442 12.79 12.19 5.97
N VAL A 443 12.11 11.11 5.60
CA VAL A 443 11.55 10.10 6.51
C VAL A 443 12.52 8.93 6.56
N ILE A 444 13.17 8.71 7.69
CA ILE A 444 14.15 7.65 7.91
C ILE A 444 13.52 6.47 8.64
N VAL A 445 13.37 5.34 7.95
CA VAL A 445 12.77 4.11 8.47
C VAL A 445 13.85 3.19 9.01
N ALA A 446 13.77 2.86 10.30
CA ALA A 446 14.65 1.90 10.95
C ALA A 446 14.26 0.45 10.62
N PRO A 447 15.21 -0.50 10.65
CA PRO A 447 14.93 -1.93 10.49
C PRO A 447 13.77 -2.40 11.38
N GLY A 448 12.83 -3.11 10.77
CA GLY A 448 11.56 -3.52 11.36
C GLY A 448 10.59 -3.99 10.28
N THR A 449 9.48 -4.60 10.68
CA THR A 449 8.34 -4.89 9.80
C THR A 449 7.21 -3.94 10.15
N TYR A 450 6.75 -3.17 9.16
CA TYR A 450 5.67 -2.20 9.25
C TYR A 450 4.51 -2.74 8.41
N PHE A 451 3.38 -3.01 9.04
CA PHE A 451 2.17 -3.47 8.37
C PHE A 451 1.37 -2.26 7.92
N GLU A 452 1.68 -1.77 6.72
CA GLU A 452 1.09 -0.55 6.15
C GLU A 452 0.88 -0.78 4.65
N SER A 453 -0.18 -0.21 4.10
CA SER A 453 -0.50 -0.24 2.66
C SER A 453 -1.06 1.11 2.22
N LEU A 454 -1.25 1.32 0.91
CA LEU A 454 -1.75 2.57 0.33
C LEU A 454 -0.94 3.83 0.72
N LEU A 455 0.34 3.69 1.05
CA LEU A 455 1.21 4.81 1.38
C LEU A 455 1.32 5.75 0.18
N SER A 456 1.01 7.03 0.37
CA SER A 456 1.09 8.06 -0.68
C SER A 456 1.97 9.22 -0.24
N PHE A 457 2.73 9.78 -1.18
CA PHE A 457 3.54 10.98 -0.92
C PHE A 457 2.69 12.26 -1.00
N TYR A 458 1.42 12.19 -1.40
CA TYR A 458 0.53 13.33 -1.54
C TYR A 458 1.08 14.44 -2.47
N GLY A 459 1.83 14.06 -3.51
CA GLY A 459 2.50 15.00 -4.40
C GLY A 459 3.72 15.72 -3.79
N LYS A 460 4.13 15.39 -2.56
CA LYS A 460 5.23 16.05 -1.86
C LYS A 460 6.60 15.66 -2.42
N ALA A 461 7.53 16.62 -2.38
CA ALA A 461 8.94 16.44 -2.72
C ALA A 461 9.75 16.00 -1.49
N ILE A 462 9.49 14.81 -0.99
CA ILE A 462 10.13 14.23 0.20
C ILE A 462 10.98 13.00 -0.15
N ARG A 463 11.88 12.62 0.75
CA ARG A 463 12.64 11.37 0.65
C ARG A 463 12.22 10.39 1.75
N VAL A 464 11.70 9.22 1.40
CA VAL A 464 11.44 8.14 2.35
C VAL A 464 12.52 7.07 2.17
N THR A 465 13.33 6.85 3.20
CA THR A 465 14.53 6.02 3.09
C THR A 465 14.78 5.10 4.28
N GLY A 466 15.40 3.94 4.06
CA GLY A 466 15.97 3.12 5.12
C GLY A 466 17.20 3.76 5.76
N THR A 467 17.57 3.33 6.97
CA THR A 467 18.76 3.87 7.69
C THR A 467 20.11 3.72 6.96
N ASP A 468 20.23 2.73 6.08
CA ASP A 468 21.41 2.49 5.23
C ASP A 468 20.93 1.87 3.91
N PRO A 469 20.47 2.69 2.94
CA PRO A 469 19.75 2.21 1.77
C PRO A 469 20.61 1.37 0.83
N GLN A 470 21.94 1.49 0.89
CA GLN A 470 22.85 0.75 0.01
C GLN A 470 23.27 -0.61 0.59
N ASN A 471 22.94 -0.89 1.85
CA ASN A 471 23.29 -2.13 2.51
C ASN A 471 22.15 -3.14 2.39
N PRO A 472 22.29 -4.21 1.58
CA PRO A 472 21.19 -5.13 1.32
C PRO A 472 20.62 -5.79 2.59
N LEU A 473 21.45 -6.03 3.61
CA LEU A 473 20.98 -6.61 4.87
C LEU A 473 20.06 -5.65 5.64
N ILE A 474 20.29 -4.34 5.52
CA ILE A 474 19.45 -3.32 6.14
C ILE A 474 18.15 -3.18 5.36
N VAL A 475 18.24 -3.09 4.03
CA VAL A 475 17.08 -3.06 3.12
C VAL A 475 16.17 -4.27 3.37
N ASP A 476 16.73 -5.48 3.39
CA ASP A 476 15.97 -6.74 3.59
C ASP A 476 15.32 -6.83 4.99
N SER A 477 15.85 -6.09 5.97
CA SER A 477 15.31 -6.03 7.33
C SER A 477 14.41 -4.82 7.58
N THR A 478 14.26 -3.91 6.62
CA THR A 478 13.40 -2.72 6.71
C THR A 478 12.22 -2.91 5.78
N VAL A 479 11.16 -3.55 6.30
CA VAL A 479 10.09 -4.16 5.52
C VAL A 479 8.79 -3.39 5.71
N ILE A 480 8.17 -2.96 4.60
CA ILE A 480 6.77 -2.58 4.52
C ILE A 480 6.03 -3.80 3.98
N ASP A 481 5.17 -4.39 4.81
CA ASP A 481 4.41 -5.60 4.51
C ASP A 481 2.95 -5.24 4.31
N GLY A 482 2.42 -5.53 3.11
CA GLY A 482 1.03 -5.25 2.78
C GLY A 482 0.03 -6.23 3.41
N ASP A 483 0.48 -7.36 3.97
CA ASP A 483 -0.38 -8.40 4.56
C ASP A 483 -1.57 -8.84 3.66
N GLY A 484 -1.34 -8.96 2.35
CA GLY A 484 -2.38 -9.27 1.37
C GLY A 484 -3.19 -8.05 0.91
N ILE A 485 -2.77 -6.84 1.28
CA ILE A 485 -3.34 -5.57 0.83
C ILE A 485 -2.31 -4.85 -0.05
N GLY A 486 -2.69 -4.59 -1.30
CA GLY A 486 -1.90 -3.82 -2.25
C GLY A 486 -2.79 -2.90 -3.09
N PRO A 487 -2.27 -1.80 -3.66
CA PRO A 487 -0.86 -1.40 -3.68
C PRO A 487 -0.30 -1.00 -2.31
N ILE A 488 0.97 -1.28 -2.04
CA ILE A 488 1.62 -0.87 -0.78
C ILE A 488 2.07 0.59 -0.86
N MET A 489 2.69 0.97 -1.98
CA MET A 489 3.13 2.34 -2.24
C MET A 489 2.44 2.89 -3.50
N THR A 490 1.94 4.12 -3.40
CA THR A 490 1.15 4.80 -4.42
C THR A 490 1.72 6.17 -4.77
N PHE A 491 1.98 6.39 -6.07
CA PHE A 491 2.39 7.66 -6.66
C PHE A 491 1.39 8.05 -7.76
N ASN A 492 0.39 8.86 -7.44
CA ASN A 492 -0.68 9.23 -8.37
C ASN A 492 -1.09 10.71 -8.29
N GLN A 493 -0.28 11.54 -7.63
CA GLN A 493 -0.57 12.96 -7.39
C GLN A 493 0.52 13.87 -7.97
N GLN A 494 1.05 13.48 -9.14
CA GLN A 494 2.05 14.22 -9.91
C GLN A 494 3.41 14.34 -9.20
N GLU A 495 3.77 13.32 -8.41
CA GLU A 495 5.11 13.21 -7.83
C GLU A 495 6.20 13.33 -8.89
N GLN A 496 7.30 14.00 -8.56
CA GLN A 496 8.41 14.27 -9.47
C GLN A 496 9.66 13.51 -9.03
N ALA A 497 10.77 13.64 -9.75
CA ALA A 497 12.02 12.96 -9.41
C ALA A 497 12.56 13.30 -8.00
N THR A 498 12.09 14.40 -7.40
CA THR A 498 12.38 14.82 -6.01
C THR A 498 11.54 14.10 -4.95
N SER A 499 10.56 13.30 -5.37
CA SER A 499 9.83 12.35 -4.53
C SER A 499 10.61 11.04 -4.59
N GLU A 500 11.41 10.78 -3.56
CA GLU A 500 12.41 9.72 -3.54
C GLU A 500 12.03 8.60 -2.58
N LEU A 501 12.04 7.35 -3.06
CA LEU A 501 11.87 6.15 -2.25
C LEU A 501 13.15 5.32 -2.29
N SER A 502 13.77 5.07 -1.13
CA SER A 502 15.14 4.52 -1.11
C SER A 502 15.40 3.46 -0.04
N GLY A 503 15.83 2.26 -0.43
CA GLY A 503 16.39 1.29 0.51
C GLY A 503 15.39 0.62 1.46
N LEU A 504 14.20 0.29 0.96
CA LEU A 504 13.15 -0.41 1.70
C LEU A 504 12.76 -1.71 0.99
N THR A 505 12.29 -2.69 1.76
CA THR A 505 11.63 -3.89 1.22
C THR A 505 10.12 -3.67 1.19
N ILE A 506 9.50 -3.86 0.03
CA ILE A 506 8.05 -3.73 -0.21
C ILE A 506 7.53 -5.11 -0.61
N ARG A 507 6.71 -5.73 0.25
CA ARG A 507 6.30 -7.12 0.05
C ARG A 507 4.91 -7.45 0.54
N GLY A 508 4.40 -8.62 0.13
CA GLY A 508 3.15 -9.17 0.64
C GLY A 508 1.91 -8.48 0.11
N GLY A 509 2.04 -7.54 -0.84
CA GLY A 509 0.91 -6.84 -1.42
C GLY A 509 0.10 -7.76 -2.34
N TYR A 510 -1.22 -7.64 -2.29
CA TYR A 510 -2.12 -8.25 -3.27
C TYR A 510 -3.08 -7.23 -3.89
N GLY A 511 -2.91 -6.97 -5.19
CA GLY A 511 -3.75 -6.08 -5.99
C GLY A 511 -4.59 -6.88 -6.98
N THR A 512 -5.92 -6.77 -6.93
CA THR A 512 -6.82 -7.51 -7.83
C THR A 512 -6.61 -7.14 -9.30
N ASP A 513 -6.37 -5.87 -9.61
CA ASP A 513 -6.19 -5.40 -10.99
C ASP A 513 -4.78 -4.82 -11.26
N TYR A 514 -4.09 -4.30 -10.25
CA TYR A 514 -3.00 -3.35 -10.43
C TYR A 514 -1.83 -3.56 -9.46
N GLY A 515 -0.72 -2.85 -9.73
CA GLY A 515 0.60 -2.96 -9.09
C GLY A 515 0.58 -3.26 -7.59
N ALA A 516 0.78 -4.52 -7.21
CA ALA A 516 0.52 -4.94 -5.84
C ALA A 516 1.57 -4.43 -4.83
N GLY A 517 2.82 -4.27 -5.25
CA GLY A 517 3.85 -3.57 -4.46
C GLY A 517 3.79 -2.05 -4.67
N ILE A 518 4.04 -1.61 -5.91
CA ILE A 518 4.07 -0.20 -6.28
C ILE A 518 3.04 0.10 -7.39
N PHE A 519 2.20 1.09 -7.15
CA PHE A 519 1.34 1.69 -8.15
C PHE A 519 1.81 3.12 -8.45
N CYS A 520 2.12 3.40 -9.71
CA CYS A 520 2.55 4.74 -10.15
C CYS A 520 1.78 5.14 -11.41
N GLU A 521 1.02 6.24 -11.35
CA GLU A 521 0.26 6.78 -12.46
C GLU A 521 0.46 8.30 -12.59
N ASN A 522 0.70 8.78 -13.82
CA ASN A 522 0.90 10.21 -14.11
C ASN A 522 1.98 10.90 -13.24
N SER A 523 2.95 10.12 -12.76
CA SER A 523 3.95 10.54 -11.78
C SER A 523 5.33 10.00 -12.18
N SER A 524 6.38 10.67 -11.73
CA SER A 524 7.77 10.38 -12.12
C SER A 524 8.73 10.34 -10.90
N PRO A 525 8.45 9.54 -9.86
CA PRO A 525 9.31 9.41 -8.69
C PRO A 525 10.66 8.76 -9.03
N THR A 526 11.64 8.97 -8.15
CA THR A 526 12.90 8.21 -8.15
C THR A 526 12.79 7.08 -7.13
N ILE A 527 12.97 5.84 -7.58
CA ILE A 527 12.95 4.66 -6.71
C ILE A 527 14.33 4.02 -6.78
N GLU A 528 15.03 3.93 -5.64
CA GLU A 528 16.40 3.46 -5.59
C GLU A 528 16.65 2.42 -4.49
N TYR A 529 17.50 1.43 -4.75
CA TYR A 529 17.91 0.41 -3.77
C TYR A 529 16.76 -0.36 -3.07
N CYS A 530 15.54 -0.32 -3.61
CA CYS A 530 14.40 -0.99 -3.01
C CYS A 530 14.34 -2.47 -3.41
N ALA A 531 13.85 -3.31 -2.51
CA ALA A 531 13.50 -4.69 -2.77
C ALA A 531 11.99 -4.83 -2.89
N ILE A 532 11.48 -5.02 -4.11
CA ILE A 532 10.07 -5.27 -4.39
C ILE A 532 9.90 -6.78 -4.51
N ALA A 533 9.37 -7.43 -3.48
CA ALA A 533 9.42 -8.88 -3.38
C ALA A 533 8.09 -9.51 -2.98
N ASP A 534 7.81 -10.71 -3.47
CA ASP A 534 6.68 -11.53 -3.03
C ASP A 534 5.31 -10.81 -3.13
N ASN A 535 5.16 -9.91 -4.11
CA ASN A 535 3.90 -9.22 -4.40
C ASN A 535 3.14 -9.95 -5.51
N ARG A 536 1.81 -9.90 -5.45
CA ARG A 536 0.94 -10.66 -6.35
C ARG A 536 -0.17 -9.78 -6.90
N ALA A 537 -0.31 -9.70 -8.22
CA ALA A 537 -1.40 -8.96 -8.85
C ALA A 537 -2.28 -9.85 -9.73
N GLY A 538 -3.58 -9.54 -9.82
CA GLY A 538 -4.48 -10.27 -10.71
C GLY A 538 -4.25 -9.93 -12.17
N TYR A 539 -3.91 -8.69 -12.53
CA TYR A 539 -3.80 -8.30 -13.95
C TYR A 539 -2.54 -7.52 -14.35
N ARG A 540 -2.13 -6.48 -13.61
CA ARG A 540 -1.05 -5.57 -14.04
C ARG A 540 0.04 -5.41 -12.99
N GLY A 541 1.25 -5.85 -13.31
CA GLY A 541 2.46 -5.62 -12.51
C GLY A 541 2.44 -6.34 -11.15
N GLY A 542 3.03 -7.54 -11.06
CA GLY A 542 3.06 -8.25 -9.77
C GLY A 542 3.81 -7.43 -8.71
N GLY A 543 4.99 -6.92 -9.07
CA GLY A 543 5.76 -6.01 -8.21
C GLY A 543 5.38 -4.55 -8.37
N ALA A 544 5.36 -4.05 -9.61
CA ALA A 544 5.02 -2.67 -9.90
C ALA A 544 4.20 -2.49 -11.19
N TRP A 545 3.23 -1.57 -11.17
CA TRP A 545 2.58 -1.06 -12.37
C TRP A 545 2.82 0.43 -12.51
N LEU A 546 3.38 0.82 -13.65
CA LEU A 546 3.80 2.19 -13.97
C LEU A 546 3.04 2.66 -15.21
N ARG A 547 2.33 3.78 -15.11
CA ARG A 547 1.50 4.31 -16.21
C ARG A 547 1.69 5.81 -16.43
N ALA A 548 1.80 6.22 -17.70
CA ALA A 548 1.71 7.62 -18.14
C ALA A 548 2.66 8.61 -17.41
N GLY A 549 3.86 8.16 -17.02
CA GLY A 549 4.88 8.97 -16.36
C GLY A 549 6.30 8.59 -16.79
N SER A 550 7.31 9.14 -16.11
CA SER A 550 8.73 8.86 -16.38
C SER A 550 9.50 8.44 -15.11
N PRO A 551 9.04 7.43 -14.36
CA PRO A 551 9.73 6.99 -13.15
C PRO A 551 11.12 6.43 -13.47
N THR A 552 12.09 6.73 -12.59
CA THR A 552 13.46 6.21 -12.70
C THR A 552 13.71 5.19 -11.60
N LEU A 553 14.15 3.99 -12.00
CA LEU A 553 14.43 2.88 -11.08
C LEU A 553 15.93 2.54 -11.13
N VAL A 554 16.59 2.60 -9.98
CA VAL A 554 18.05 2.41 -9.87
C VAL A 554 18.39 1.43 -8.75
N HIS A 555 19.23 0.42 -9.00
CA HIS A 555 19.63 -0.54 -7.96
C HIS A 555 18.47 -1.31 -7.29
N CYS A 556 17.31 -1.37 -7.93
CA CYS A 556 16.13 -2.04 -7.39
C CYS A 556 16.16 -3.55 -7.69
N ARG A 557 15.61 -4.34 -6.78
CA ARG A 557 15.44 -5.79 -6.95
C ARG A 557 13.96 -6.14 -7.00
N PHE A 558 13.53 -6.80 -8.07
CA PHE A 558 12.20 -7.37 -8.23
C PHE A 558 12.30 -8.88 -8.08
N GLU A 559 11.80 -9.43 -6.98
CA GLU A 559 11.99 -10.84 -6.64
C GLU A 559 10.67 -11.57 -6.38
N ARG A 560 10.47 -12.72 -7.03
CA ARG A 560 9.31 -13.60 -6.75
C ARG A 560 7.94 -12.90 -6.83
N ASN A 561 7.85 -11.82 -7.59
CA ASN A 561 6.57 -11.17 -7.85
C ASN A 561 5.81 -11.94 -8.94
N SER A 562 4.49 -11.96 -8.84
CA SER A 562 3.66 -12.83 -9.68
C SER A 562 2.38 -12.17 -10.17
N ILE A 563 1.94 -12.64 -11.34
CA ILE A 563 0.58 -12.43 -11.85
C ILE A 563 -0.21 -13.73 -11.72
N ASP A 564 -1.49 -13.61 -11.41
CA ASP A 564 -2.41 -14.74 -11.39
C ASP A 564 -2.57 -15.38 -12.77
N GLU A 565 -2.41 -16.71 -12.81
CA GLU A 565 -2.42 -17.51 -14.05
C GLU A 565 -3.71 -17.36 -14.87
N SER A 566 -4.80 -16.88 -14.28
CA SER A 566 -6.11 -16.74 -14.95
C SER A 566 -6.23 -15.51 -15.87
N PHE A 567 -5.26 -14.60 -15.89
CA PHE A 567 -5.44 -13.30 -16.56
C PHE A 567 -4.38 -12.96 -17.61
N THR A 568 -4.84 -12.43 -18.75
CA THR A 568 -4.04 -12.29 -19.99
C THR A 568 -3.06 -11.09 -20.04
N GLY A 569 -3.05 -10.25 -19.02
CA GLY A 569 -2.15 -9.10 -18.83
C GLY A 569 -1.00 -9.49 -17.91
N GLY A 570 0.18 -8.85 -18.02
CA GLY A 570 1.20 -9.12 -17.02
C GLY A 570 2.61 -8.66 -17.32
N GLY A 571 3.27 -8.18 -16.28
CA GLY A 571 4.71 -8.12 -16.11
C GLY A 571 4.96 -8.58 -14.68
N GLY A 572 5.58 -9.75 -14.50
CA GLY A 572 5.64 -10.39 -13.17
C GLY A 572 6.31 -9.50 -12.15
N GLY A 573 7.51 -9.00 -12.47
CA GLY A 573 8.17 -7.96 -11.70
C GLY A 573 7.56 -6.59 -11.96
N LEU A 574 7.49 -6.17 -13.22
CA LEU A 574 7.07 -4.81 -13.59
C LEU A 574 6.22 -4.79 -14.86
N PHE A 575 5.15 -3.99 -14.86
CA PHE A 575 4.43 -3.61 -16.06
C PHE A 575 4.48 -2.09 -16.28
N GLY A 576 5.07 -1.63 -17.38
CA GLY A 576 4.99 -0.24 -17.86
C GLY A 576 3.94 -0.07 -18.95
N GLU A 577 3.11 0.98 -18.86
CA GLU A 577 2.09 1.34 -19.86
C GLU A 577 2.20 2.83 -20.22
N ASP A 578 2.49 3.14 -21.48
CA ASP A 578 2.63 4.50 -22.01
C ASP A 578 3.58 5.38 -21.18
N CYS A 579 4.70 4.81 -20.72
CA CYS A 579 5.68 5.47 -19.85
C CYS A 579 7.09 5.52 -20.44
N ASP A 580 7.86 6.55 -20.11
CA ASP A 580 9.28 6.64 -20.43
C ASP A 580 10.09 6.04 -19.27
N LEU A 581 10.47 4.77 -19.40
CA LEU A 581 11.05 3.99 -18.31
C LEU A 581 12.57 3.85 -18.44
N ALA A 582 13.29 4.23 -17.38
CA ALA A 582 14.72 3.99 -17.22
C ALA A 582 14.99 3.02 -16.07
N LEU A 583 15.63 1.90 -16.38
CA LEU A 583 16.06 0.87 -15.44
C LEU A 583 17.58 0.75 -15.44
N ILE A 584 18.20 1.01 -14.30
CA ILE A 584 19.66 1.10 -14.20
C ILE A 584 20.15 0.25 -13.02
N ASP A 585 21.05 -0.68 -13.28
CA ASP A 585 21.65 -1.55 -12.25
C ASP A 585 20.58 -2.33 -11.44
N CYS A 586 19.47 -2.71 -12.08
CA CYS A 586 18.35 -3.42 -11.44
C CYS A 586 18.46 -4.94 -11.61
N GLU A 587 17.83 -5.69 -10.71
CA GLU A 587 17.73 -7.15 -10.78
C GLU A 587 16.26 -7.60 -10.82
N PHE A 588 15.92 -8.47 -11.75
CA PHE A 588 14.62 -9.14 -11.84
C PHE A 588 14.85 -10.64 -11.72
N THR A 589 14.49 -11.23 -10.58
CA THR A 589 14.79 -12.63 -10.29
C THR A 589 13.54 -13.42 -9.90
N SER A 590 13.32 -14.54 -10.58
CA SER A 590 12.25 -15.50 -10.28
C SER A 590 10.83 -14.90 -10.28
N ASN A 591 10.59 -13.88 -11.10
CA ASN A 591 9.25 -13.32 -11.26
C ASN A 591 8.41 -14.15 -12.25
N PHE A 592 7.09 -14.17 -12.04
CA PHE A 592 6.14 -14.89 -12.87
C PHE A 592 5.12 -13.96 -13.53
N GLY A 593 5.16 -13.87 -14.86
CA GLY A 593 4.38 -12.89 -15.62
C GLY A 593 3.03 -13.37 -16.14
N GLY A 594 2.58 -14.59 -15.80
CA GLY A 594 1.39 -15.20 -16.40
C GLY A 594 1.50 -15.26 -17.93
N HIS A 595 0.51 -14.70 -18.63
CA HIS A 595 0.51 -14.57 -20.09
C HIS A 595 1.45 -13.47 -20.64
N GLY A 596 2.04 -12.67 -19.75
CA GLY A 596 2.87 -11.49 -19.99
C GLY A 596 4.37 -11.77 -20.06
N GLY A 597 5.21 -10.77 -19.74
CA GLY A 597 6.66 -10.94 -19.59
C GLY A 597 7.03 -11.29 -18.15
N GLY A 598 7.90 -12.29 -17.94
CA GLY A 598 8.14 -12.83 -16.58
C GLY A 598 8.80 -11.83 -15.66
N GLY A 599 9.91 -11.24 -16.09
CA GLY A 599 10.54 -10.13 -15.38
C GLY A 599 9.77 -8.84 -15.60
N MET A 600 9.55 -8.48 -16.86
CA MET A 600 8.94 -7.21 -17.21
C MET A 600 8.12 -7.28 -18.51
N ARG A 601 7.03 -6.52 -18.53
CA ARG A 601 6.33 -6.10 -19.74
C ARG A 601 6.33 -4.59 -19.87
N VAL A 602 6.46 -4.07 -21.08
CA VAL A 602 6.27 -2.63 -21.35
C VAL A 602 5.48 -2.47 -22.63
N ASP A 603 4.40 -1.70 -22.57
CA ASP A 603 3.55 -1.37 -23.71
C ASP A 603 3.53 0.16 -23.88
N GLY A 604 3.91 0.67 -25.06
CA GLY A 604 4.06 2.10 -25.34
C GLY A 604 5.33 2.73 -24.74
N GLY A 605 5.55 4.02 -25.03
CA GLY A 605 6.64 4.83 -24.47
C GLY A 605 8.05 4.40 -24.87
N ASN A 606 9.06 5.01 -24.24
CA ASN A 606 10.47 4.69 -24.47
C ASN A 606 11.06 3.84 -23.34
N LEU A 607 11.87 2.83 -23.68
CA LEU A 607 12.51 1.95 -22.71
C LEU A 607 14.03 1.98 -22.82
N ARG A 608 14.68 2.31 -21.70
CA ARG A 608 16.12 2.17 -21.52
C ARG A 608 16.43 1.23 -20.36
N ILE A 609 17.21 0.18 -20.63
CA ILE A 609 17.73 -0.73 -19.60
C ILE A 609 19.25 -0.72 -19.66
N ALA A 610 19.93 -0.51 -18.53
CA ALA A 610 21.39 -0.51 -18.47
C ALA A 610 21.90 -1.27 -17.26
N ARG A 611 22.90 -2.14 -17.47
CA ARG A 611 23.63 -2.87 -16.39
C ARG A 611 22.72 -3.71 -15.47
N SER A 612 21.62 -4.21 -16.02
CA SER A 612 20.60 -4.93 -15.26
C SER A 612 20.65 -6.43 -15.50
N VAL A 613 20.14 -7.19 -14.54
CA VAL A 613 20.11 -8.65 -14.56
C VAL A 613 18.66 -9.14 -14.58
N PHE A 614 18.34 -10.05 -15.48
CA PHE A 614 17.08 -10.77 -15.53
C PHE A 614 17.38 -12.27 -15.43
N ARG A 615 17.07 -12.87 -14.29
CA ARG A 615 17.41 -14.26 -14.00
C ARG A 615 16.20 -15.11 -13.62
N SER A 616 16.10 -16.29 -14.21
CA SER A 616 15.11 -17.31 -13.82
C SER A 616 13.66 -16.81 -13.81
N ASN A 617 13.34 -15.80 -14.61
CA ASN A 617 11.97 -15.31 -14.74
C ASN A 617 11.18 -16.22 -15.69
N ARG A 618 9.87 -16.32 -15.46
CA ARG A 618 8.99 -17.22 -16.18
C ARG A 618 7.72 -16.52 -16.62
N ALA A 619 7.31 -16.72 -17.85
CA ALA A 619 5.98 -16.38 -18.33
C ALA A 619 5.63 -17.17 -19.58
N GLU A 620 4.42 -17.04 -20.11
CA GLU A 620 4.07 -17.72 -21.35
C GLU A 620 4.79 -17.14 -22.58
N LYS A 621 5.06 -15.81 -22.58
CA LYS A 621 5.63 -15.03 -23.69
C LYS A 621 6.72 -14.09 -23.19
N GLY A 622 7.97 -14.24 -23.62
CA GLY A 622 9.02 -13.36 -23.10
C GLY A 622 9.36 -13.72 -21.66
N GLY A 623 10.18 -14.76 -21.47
CA GLY A 623 10.46 -15.29 -20.13
C GLY A 623 11.04 -14.23 -19.19
N ALA A 624 11.93 -13.37 -19.69
CA ALA A 624 12.34 -12.16 -18.99
C ALA A 624 11.57 -10.92 -19.48
N LEU A 625 11.64 -10.61 -20.78
CA LEU A 625 11.08 -9.38 -21.33
C LEU A 625 9.98 -9.64 -22.35
N ARG A 626 8.89 -8.86 -22.27
CA ARG A 626 7.89 -8.74 -23.33
C ARG A 626 7.65 -7.27 -23.67
N LEU A 627 8.09 -6.82 -24.84
CA LEU A 627 8.19 -5.39 -25.15
C LEU A 627 7.36 -4.98 -26.37
N TRP A 628 6.62 -3.89 -26.20
CA TRP A 628 5.79 -3.24 -27.21
C TRP A 628 5.95 -1.71 -27.14
N CYS A 629 7.20 -1.24 -27.16
CA CYS A 629 7.58 0.16 -26.96
C CYS A 629 7.79 0.91 -28.28
N ASP A 630 7.82 2.24 -28.22
CA ASP A 630 8.18 3.11 -29.34
C ASP A 630 9.69 3.07 -29.63
N SER A 631 10.52 2.99 -28.59
CA SER A 631 11.96 2.75 -28.70
C SER A 631 12.48 1.84 -27.58
N ILE A 632 13.42 0.96 -27.92
CA ILE A 632 14.03 -0.01 -26.99
C ILE A 632 15.54 0.06 -27.12
N TYR A 633 16.21 0.42 -26.02
CA TYR A 633 17.67 0.41 -25.94
C TYR A 633 18.12 -0.31 -24.66
N VAL A 634 18.81 -1.43 -24.82
CA VAL A 634 19.26 -2.30 -23.75
C VAL A 634 20.78 -2.45 -23.81
N GLU A 635 21.48 -2.06 -22.75
CA GLU A 635 22.94 -2.11 -22.72
C GLU A 635 23.52 -2.83 -21.50
N SER A 636 24.58 -3.61 -21.72
CA SER A 636 25.34 -4.27 -20.65
C SER A 636 24.47 -5.10 -19.71
N CYS A 637 23.44 -5.76 -20.23
CA CYS A 637 22.49 -6.53 -19.44
C CYS A 637 22.71 -8.05 -19.56
N LEU A 638 22.38 -8.78 -18.50
CA LEU A 638 22.40 -10.25 -18.46
C LEU A 638 20.97 -10.81 -18.41
N PHE A 639 20.65 -11.69 -19.36
CA PHE A 639 19.42 -12.47 -19.40
C PHE A 639 19.78 -13.95 -19.24
N GLU A 640 19.55 -14.51 -18.06
CA GLU A 640 20.02 -15.85 -17.70
C GLU A 640 18.86 -16.76 -17.25
N SER A 641 18.77 -17.96 -17.83
CA SER A 641 17.84 -19.01 -17.40
C SER A 641 16.36 -18.60 -17.38
N ASN A 642 15.95 -17.63 -18.20
CA ASN A 642 14.55 -17.22 -18.28
C ASN A 642 13.76 -18.14 -19.22
N GLN A 643 12.47 -18.33 -18.92
CA GLN A 643 11.65 -19.35 -19.57
C GLN A 643 10.33 -18.79 -20.11
N ALA A 644 10.12 -18.93 -21.42
CA ALA A 644 8.82 -18.76 -22.06
C ALA A 644 8.11 -20.12 -22.15
N THR A 645 7.00 -20.30 -21.44
CA THR A 645 6.43 -21.62 -21.12
C THR A 645 5.42 -22.16 -22.11
N GLU A 646 4.89 -21.31 -22.99
CA GLU A 646 3.94 -21.74 -24.03
C GLU A 646 4.36 -21.34 -25.43
N THR A 647 5.15 -20.27 -25.54
CA THR A 647 5.46 -19.64 -26.82
C THR A 647 6.95 -19.38 -27.00
N SER A 648 7.39 -18.13 -27.15
CA SER A 648 8.69 -17.77 -27.73
C SER A 648 9.42 -16.74 -26.87
N GLY A 649 10.71 -16.54 -27.15
CA GLY A 649 11.50 -15.48 -26.53
C GLY A 649 11.82 -15.76 -25.06
N GLY A 650 12.56 -16.83 -24.77
CA GLY A 650 12.91 -17.17 -23.38
C GLY A 650 13.58 -15.99 -22.65
N GLY A 651 14.52 -15.31 -23.30
CA GLY A 651 15.08 -14.04 -22.82
C GLY A 651 14.17 -12.86 -23.14
N ALA A 652 13.88 -12.61 -24.42
CA ALA A 652 13.05 -11.47 -24.83
C ALA A 652 12.09 -11.78 -25.98
N TRP A 653 10.88 -11.27 -25.85
CA TRP A 653 9.89 -11.12 -26.93
C TRP A 653 9.78 -9.65 -27.30
N LEU A 654 10.01 -9.35 -28.58
CA LEU A 654 10.03 -7.99 -29.12
C LEU A 654 8.94 -7.82 -30.19
N SER A 655 8.11 -6.80 -29.99
CA SER A 655 7.12 -6.37 -30.97
C SER A 655 7.49 -5.07 -31.69
N SER A 656 8.63 -4.47 -31.38
CA SER A 656 9.17 -3.30 -32.06
C SER A 656 10.68 -3.46 -32.28
N GLY A 657 11.29 -2.52 -33.01
CA GLY A 657 12.74 -2.47 -33.20
C GLY A 657 13.48 -2.26 -31.88
N ALA A 658 14.68 -2.81 -31.76
CA ALA A 658 15.45 -2.77 -30.52
C ALA A 658 16.96 -2.84 -30.75
N ASP A 659 17.69 -2.14 -29.89
CA ASP A 659 19.15 -2.19 -29.80
C ASP A 659 19.57 -2.94 -28.54
N PHE A 660 20.26 -4.07 -28.71
CA PHE A 660 20.96 -4.79 -27.65
C PHE A 660 22.46 -4.61 -27.83
N VAL A 661 23.09 -3.87 -26.92
CA VAL A 661 24.51 -3.56 -26.96
C VAL A 661 25.20 -4.16 -25.75
N ASN A 662 26.27 -4.92 -25.95
CA ASN A 662 27.07 -5.45 -24.85
C ASN A 662 26.31 -6.40 -23.90
N CYS A 663 25.26 -7.07 -24.41
CA CYS A 663 24.38 -7.91 -23.60
C CYS A 663 24.79 -9.38 -23.62
N ILE A 664 24.32 -10.15 -22.65
CA ILE A 664 24.50 -11.60 -22.58
C ILE A 664 23.14 -12.28 -22.44
N PHE A 665 22.82 -13.21 -23.35
CA PHE A 665 21.67 -14.10 -23.28
C PHE A 665 22.16 -15.53 -23.10
N ALA A 666 21.98 -16.09 -21.91
CA ALA A 666 22.53 -17.39 -21.54
C ALA A 666 21.48 -18.36 -20.98
N GLY A 667 21.38 -19.56 -21.57
CA GLY A 667 20.56 -20.63 -21.01
C GLY A 667 19.06 -20.33 -20.94
N ASN A 668 18.55 -19.36 -21.71
CA ASN A 668 17.12 -19.07 -21.76
C ASN A 668 16.40 -20.11 -22.62
N SER A 669 15.14 -20.40 -22.29
CA SER A 669 14.34 -21.38 -23.04
C SER A 669 13.00 -20.82 -23.51
N GLY A 670 12.62 -21.16 -24.74
CA GLY A 670 11.29 -20.88 -25.28
C GLY A 670 10.67 -22.14 -25.88
N VAL A 671 9.36 -22.33 -25.77
CA VAL A 671 8.72 -23.55 -26.28
C VAL A 671 8.77 -23.66 -27.81
N ARG A 672 8.55 -22.55 -28.55
CA ARG A 672 8.37 -22.55 -30.01
C ARG A 672 9.59 -21.99 -30.75
N ASP A 673 9.88 -20.71 -30.55
CA ASP A 673 10.88 -20.00 -31.33
C ASP A 673 11.72 -19.07 -30.44
N GLY A 674 12.98 -18.85 -30.82
CA GLY A 674 13.83 -17.84 -30.22
C GLY A 674 14.07 -18.09 -28.73
N GLY A 675 14.79 -19.16 -28.39
CA GLY A 675 15.11 -19.48 -27.00
C GLY A 675 15.76 -18.31 -26.27
N ALA A 676 16.64 -17.56 -26.95
CA ALA A 676 17.12 -16.27 -26.46
C ALA A 676 16.13 -15.14 -26.78
N MET A 677 15.81 -14.96 -28.06
CA MET A 677 15.11 -13.78 -28.55
C MET A 677 14.14 -14.11 -29.67
N TYR A 678 12.93 -13.56 -29.57
CA TYR A 678 11.90 -13.65 -30.59
C TYR A 678 11.40 -12.27 -30.99
N LYS A 679 11.39 -11.97 -32.30
CA LYS A 679 10.92 -10.70 -32.87
C LYS A 679 9.78 -10.93 -33.89
N SER A 680 8.64 -10.26 -33.70
CA SER A 680 7.39 -10.54 -34.44
C SER A 680 6.80 -9.46 -35.34
N PHE A 681 7.25 -8.20 -35.29
CA PHE A 681 6.68 -7.11 -36.09
C PHE A 681 7.78 -6.19 -36.64
N ASP A 682 7.42 -5.16 -37.40
CA ASP A 682 8.35 -4.26 -38.09
C ASP A 682 9.32 -3.53 -37.12
N GLY A 683 10.51 -3.12 -37.62
CA GLY A 683 11.56 -2.41 -36.88
C GLY A 683 12.92 -3.13 -36.84
N ASP A 684 14.05 -2.44 -37.00
CA ASP A 684 15.36 -3.10 -37.00
C ASP A 684 15.70 -3.73 -35.64
N LEU A 685 16.39 -4.89 -35.65
CA LEU A 685 16.94 -5.52 -34.45
C LEU A 685 18.46 -5.53 -34.56
N HIS A 686 19.13 -4.80 -33.67
CA HIS A 686 20.58 -4.74 -33.62
C HIS A 686 21.14 -5.46 -32.40
N LEU A 687 22.05 -6.39 -32.63
CA LEU A 687 22.88 -7.02 -31.61
C LEU A 687 24.33 -6.61 -31.88
N ILE A 688 24.90 -5.82 -30.97
CA ILE A 688 26.25 -5.28 -31.08
C ILE A 688 27.04 -5.71 -29.87
N ASN A 689 28.20 -6.34 -30.08
CA ASN A 689 29.04 -6.84 -28.98
C ASN A 689 28.25 -7.71 -27.98
N THR A 690 27.31 -8.52 -28.47
CA THR A 690 26.39 -9.31 -27.64
C THR A 690 26.79 -10.79 -27.69
N THR A 691 26.61 -11.50 -26.58
CA THR A 691 26.85 -12.95 -26.47
C THR A 691 25.52 -13.69 -26.29
N VAL A 692 25.15 -14.55 -27.24
CA VAL A 692 23.96 -15.41 -27.21
C VAL A 692 24.39 -16.86 -27.15
N VAL A 693 24.35 -17.46 -25.96
CA VAL A 693 24.95 -18.77 -25.70
C VAL A 693 24.01 -19.75 -25.01
N GLY A 694 23.96 -20.98 -25.52
CA GLY A 694 23.32 -22.08 -24.81
C GLY A 694 21.82 -21.94 -24.57
N ASN A 695 21.13 -21.11 -25.36
CA ASN A 695 19.69 -20.95 -25.30
C ASN A 695 18.99 -22.05 -26.10
N GLU A 696 17.79 -22.44 -25.70
CA GLU A 696 17.11 -23.57 -26.31
C GLU A 696 15.63 -23.37 -26.63
N THR A 697 15.15 -24.15 -27.61
CA THR A 697 13.72 -24.33 -27.84
C THR A 697 13.29 -25.79 -27.82
N ASP A 698 12.12 -26.03 -27.22
CA ASP A 698 11.59 -27.39 -26.97
C ASP A 698 10.92 -28.01 -28.21
N THR A 699 10.37 -27.21 -29.11
CA THR A 699 9.55 -27.70 -30.23
C THR A 699 9.78 -26.93 -31.54
N TRP A 700 9.31 -27.51 -32.66
CA TRP A 700 9.21 -26.93 -34.02
C TRP A 700 10.47 -26.30 -34.65
N GLN A 701 10.30 -25.81 -35.88
CA GLN A 701 11.34 -25.39 -36.83
C GLN A 701 11.96 -24.01 -36.49
N GLY A 702 11.96 -23.59 -35.23
CA GLY A 702 12.51 -22.30 -34.79
C GLY A 702 14.00 -22.34 -34.47
N ALA A 703 14.58 -21.18 -34.14
CA ALA A 703 15.96 -21.07 -33.68
C ALA A 703 16.08 -21.11 -32.15
N GLY A 704 17.07 -21.84 -31.64
CA GLY A 704 17.42 -21.85 -30.22
C GLY A 704 17.95 -20.49 -29.75
N GLY A 705 18.69 -19.80 -30.62
CA GLY A 705 19.20 -18.44 -30.35
C GLY A 705 18.15 -17.38 -30.70
N ILE A 706 18.26 -16.84 -31.91
CA ILE A 706 17.52 -15.65 -32.36
C ILE A 706 16.53 -16.03 -33.46
N TYR A 707 15.27 -15.65 -33.30
CA TYR A 707 14.24 -15.81 -34.31
C TYR A 707 13.59 -14.46 -34.66
N ALA A 708 13.68 -14.06 -35.92
CA ALA A 708 13.10 -12.81 -36.42
C ALA A 708 12.12 -13.10 -37.58
N SER A 709 10.83 -12.82 -37.37
CA SER A 709 9.77 -13.31 -38.27
C SER A 709 9.14 -12.30 -39.21
N HIS A 710 9.23 -10.99 -38.96
CA HIS A 710 8.58 -9.95 -39.77
C HIS A 710 9.52 -8.75 -39.95
N GLY A 711 9.16 -7.84 -40.86
CA GLY A 711 10.00 -6.86 -41.55
C GLY A 711 11.03 -6.09 -40.72
N ASP A 712 12.04 -5.63 -41.45
CA ASP A 712 13.24 -4.89 -41.05
C ASP A 712 14.42 -5.75 -40.55
N LYS A 713 15.61 -5.16 -40.65
CA LYS A 713 16.92 -5.82 -40.74
C LYS A 713 17.37 -6.34 -39.38
N LEU A 714 17.69 -7.63 -39.32
CA LEU A 714 18.52 -8.18 -38.25
C LEU A 714 19.99 -7.84 -38.50
N VAL A 715 20.64 -7.13 -37.58
CA VAL A 715 22.08 -6.88 -37.60
C VAL A 715 22.73 -7.57 -36.42
N VAL A 716 23.72 -8.41 -36.70
CA VAL A 716 24.57 -9.07 -35.70
C VAL A 716 26.01 -8.65 -35.98
N LEU A 717 26.56 -7.79 -35.12
CA LEU A 717 27.87 -7.18 -35.28
C LEU A 717 28.73 -7.42 -34.04
N ASN A 718 30.00 -7.77 -34.22
CA ASN A 718 30.93 -8.02 -33.11
C ASN A 718 30.40 -9.03 -32.07
N SER A 719 29.52 -9.96 -32.46
CA SER A 719 28.73 -10.74 -31.51
C SER A 719 29.05 -12.23 -31.57
N ILE A 720 28.81 -12.93 -30.46
CA ILE A 720 28.93 -14.41 -30.38
C ILE A 720 27.52 -14.99 -30.37
N VAL A 721 27.23 -15.93 -31.27
CA VAL A 721 25.99 -16.74 -31.23
C VAL A 721 26.37 -18.21 -31.35
N TRP A 722 26.36 -18.91 -30.20
CA TRP A 722 27.00 -20.22 -30.11
C TRP A 722 26.30 -21.20 -29.17
N GLY A 723 26.27 -22.49 -29.52
CA GLY A 723 25.80 -23.55 -28.64
C GLY A 723 24.30 -23.52 -28.36
N ASN A 724 23.53 -22.69 -29.07
CA ASN A 724 22.08 -22.66 -28.96
C ASN A 724 21.46 -23.91 -29.63
N ARG A 725 20.28 -24.34 -29.17
CA ARG A 725 19.65 -25.61 -29.59
C ARG A 725 18.18 -25.46 -29.95
N ALA A 726 17.75 -26.07 -31.06
CA ALA A 726 16.35 -26.25 -31.40
C ALA A 726 16.04 -27.74 -31.53
N TRP A 727 15.10 -28.28 -30.75
CA TRP A 727 14.80 -29.72 -30.70
C TRP A 727 13.91 -30.24 -31.84
N GLY A 728 13.27 -29.34 -32.62
CA GLY A 728 12.29 -29.70 -33.67
C GLY A 728 12.84 -30.11 -35.05
N GLY A 729 14.16 -30.20 -35.23
CA GLY A 729 14.80 -30.86 -36.38
C GLY A 729 14.69 -30.18 -37.77
N GLY A 730 14.07 -29.00 -37.89
CA GLY A 730 13.91 -28.29 -39.17
C GLY A 730 14.37 -26.83 -39.23
N GLY A 731 14.72 -26.21 -38.09
CA GLY A 731 15.16 -24.81 -37.99
C GLY A 731 16.68 -24.63 -37.86
N SER A 732 17.16 -23.41 -38.08
CA SER A 732 18.56 -23.03 -37.81
C SER A 732 18.77 -22.89 -36.31
N GLN A 733 19.75 -23.58 -35.74
CA GLN A 733 19.95 -23.57 -34.28
C GLN A 733 20.32 -22.19 -33.72
N GLN A 734 21.04 -21.38 -34.50
CA GLN A 734 21.61 -20.10 -34.04
C GLN A 734 20.71 -18.91 -34.37
N ILE A 735 20.42 -18.68 -35.64
CA ILE A 735 19.67 -17.53 -36.14
C ILE A 735 18.72 -17.98 -37.24
N GLN A 736 17.46 -17.55 -37.19
CA GLN A 736 16.46 -17.81 -38.21
C GLN A 736 15.69 -16.54 -38.57
N THR A 737 15.58 -16.27 -39.87
CA THR A 737 14.81 -15.16 -40.45
C THR A 737 13.86 -15.66 -41.55
N TYR A 738 12.75 -14.94 -41.80
CA TYR A 738 11.73 -15.34 -42.80
C TYR A 738 11.64 -14.46 -44.06
N PHE A 739 12.06 -13.19 -44.00
CA PHE A 739 11.83 -12.23 -45.09
C PHE A 739 13.11 -11.53 -45.55
N ASP A 740 13.82 -10.88 -44.64
CA ASP A 740 15.07 -10.18 -44.94
C ASP A 740 16.31 -11.02 -44.58
N GLU A 741 17.34 -10.90 -45.41
CA GLU A 741 18.66 -11.50 -45.15
C GLU A 741 19.35 -10.73 -44.01
N PRO A 742 19.75 -11.41 -42.92
CA PRO A 742 20.40 -10.75 -41.80
C PRO A 742 21.79 -10.24 -42.19
N LEU A 743 22.18 -9.07 -41.67
CA LEU A 743 23.55 -8.58 -41.77
C LEU A 743 24.35 -9.13 -40.58
N VAL A 744 25.13 -10.17 -40.84
CA VAL A 744 26.09 -10.72 -39.86
C VAL A 744 27.50 -10.31 -40.26
N ALA A 745 28.22 -9.57 -39.42
CA ALA A 745 29.58 -9.13 -39.70
C ALA A 745 30.44 -9.12 -38.43
N PHE A 746 31.74 -9.38 -38.58
CA PHE A 746 32.73 -9.43 -37.49
C PHE A 746 32.23 -10.25 -36.29
N SER A 747 31.50 -11.33 -36.55
CA SER A 747 30.79 -12.10 -35.52
C SER A 747 31.21 -13.57 -35.54
N ASN A 748 31.10 -14.23 -34.38
CA ASN A 748 31.35 -15.66 -34.24
C ASN A 748 30.02 -16.40 -34.16
N VAL A 749 29.62 -17.07 -35.25
CA VAL A 749 28.33 -17.76 -35.32
C VAL A 749 28.51 -19.22 -35.71
N GLN A 750 28.04 -20.12 -34.85
CA GLN A 750 28.19 -21.56 -35.03
C GLN A 750 27.56 -22.04 -36.34
N GLY A 751 28.33 -22.80 -37.12
CA GLY A 751 27.87 -23.40 -38.39
C GLY A 751 28.19 -22.55 -39.63
N GLY A 752 28.89 -21.43 -39.46
CA GLY A 752 29.47 -20.65 -40.56
C GLY A 752 28.47 -19.72 -41.24
N TRP A 753 28.46 -18.45 -40.83
CA TRP A 753 27.58 -17.42 -41.40
C TRP A 753 28.30 -16.51 -42.40
N PRO A 754 27.70 -16.24 -43.57
CA PRO A 754 28.30 -15.36 -44.57
C PRO A 754 28.41 -13.92 -44.04
N GLY A 755 29.49 -13.24 -44.39
CA GLY A 755 29.72 -11.85 -43.98
C GLY A 755 31.20 -11.50 -43.84
N SER A 756 31.50 -10.21 -43.80
CA SER A 756 32.88 -9.75 -43.62
C SER A 756 33.33 -9.96 -42.17
N GLY A 757 34.53 -10.52 -41.98
CA GLY A 757 35.13 -10.68 -40.65
C GLY A 757 34.48 -11.75 -39.76
N ASN A 758 33.48 -12.50 -40.25
CA ASN A 758 32.88 -13.57 -39.46
C ASN A 758 33.83 -14.74 -39.25
N ILE A 759 33.74 -15.36 -38.08
CA ILE A 759 34.47 -16.57 -37.70
C ILE A 759 33.48 -17.69 -37.35
N ASP A 760 33.93 -18.93 -37.52
CA ASP A 760 33.19 -20.15 -37.12
C ASP A 760 34.19 -21.08 -36.43
N ALA A 761 34.40 -20.81 -35.14
CA ALA A 761 35.30 -21.56 -34.28
C ALA A 761 34.83 -21.45 -32.85
N GLU A 762 35.11 -22.47 -32.04
CA GLU A 762 34.74 -22.46 -30.62
C GLU A 762 35.17 -21.14 -29.95
N PRO A 763 34.24 -20.35 -29.38
CA PRO A 763 34.55 -19.01 -28.88
C PRO A 763 35.60 -18.99 -27.77
N GLY A 764 35.82 -20.13 -27.10
CA GLY A 764 36.84 -20.23 -26.06
C GLY A 764 36.47 -19.45 -24.80
N MET A 765 35.18 -19.39 -24.46
CA MET A 765 34.70 -18.88 -23.16
C MET A 765 35.16 -19.81 -22.03
N ARG A 766 35.43 -19.27 -20.84
CA ARG A 766 35.99 -20.03 -19.72
C ARG A 766 35.04 -21.10 -19.17
N ASN A 767 33.81 -20.72 -18.82
CA ASN A 767 32.82 -21.66 -18.30
C ASN A 767 31.38 -21.12 -18.45
N PRO A 768 30.87 -20.98 -19.69
CA PRO A 768 29.59 -20.33 -19.96
C PRO A 768 28.40 -21.07 -19.34
N TRP A 769 28.48 -22.39 -19.16
CA TRP A 769 27.44 -23.20 -18.51
C TRP A 769 27.38 -23.02 -16.99
N ARG A 770 28.29 -22.23 -16.41
CA ARG A 770 28.31 -21.83 -15.00
C ARG A 770 28.33 -20.31 -14.83
N GLY A 771 27.96 -19.55 -15.86
CA GLY A 771 27.89 -18.09 -15.81
C GLY A 771 29.22 -17.34 -15.99
N ASP A 772 30.32 -18.02 -16.35
CA ASP A 772 31.60 -17.36 -16.66
C ASP A 772 31.78 -17.22 -18.18
N PHE A 773 31.32 -16.09 -18.71
CA PHE A 773 31.30 -15.77 -20.14
C PHE A 773 32.60 -15.16 -20.67
N ARG A 774 33.59 -14.91 -19.79
CA ARG A 774 34.86 -14.29 -20.17
C ARG A 774 35.64 -15.15 -21.15
N LEU A 775 36.37 -14.52 -22.05
CA LEU A 775 37.23 -15.19 -23.02
C LEU A 775 38.46 -15.81 -22.34
N SER A 776 38.88 -16.95 -22.87
CA SER A 776 40.18 -17.56 -22.55
C SER A 776 41.28 -17.02 -23.45
N ALA A 777 42.53 -17.14 -23.01
CA ALA A 777 43.70 -16.63 -23.73
C ALA A 777 43.88 -17.23 -25.15
N SER A 778 43.23 -18.36 -25.46
CA SER A 778 43.26 -19.02 -26.76
C SER A 778 42.03 -18.73 -27.62
N SER A 779 41.16 -17.81 -27.19
CA SER A 779 39.93 -17.51 -27.91
C SER A 779 40.23 -16.94 -29.30
N PRO A 780 39.55 -17.43 -30.36
CA PRO A 780 39.63 -16.84 -31.69
C PRO A 780 38.87 -15.51 -31.80
N CYS A 781 38.09 -15.14 -30.78
CA CYS A 781 37.34 -13.89 -30.74
C CYS A 781 38.20 -12.68 -30.35
N ILE A 782 39.40 -12.91 -29.80
CA ILE A 782 40.32 -11.85 -29.37
C ILE A 782 40.86 -11.09 -30.57
N ASP A 783 40.80 -9.76 -30.51
CA ASP A 783 41.28 -8.81 -31.51
C ASP A 783 40.64 -8.98 -32.91
N ALA A 784 39.49 -9.69 -33.00
CA ALA A 784 38.88 -10.12 -34.27
C ALA A 784 37.68 -9.27 -34.73
N GLY A 785 37.16 -8.40 -33.87
CA GLY A 785 36.04 -7.52 -34.13
C GLY A 785 36.41 -6.24 -34.88
N THR A 786 35.41 -5.41 -35.17
CA THR A 786 35.58 -4.06 -35.74
C THR A 786 35.35 -2.99 -34.67
N SER A 787 36.07 -1.87 -34.76
CA SER A 787 35.82 -0.70 -33.92
C SER A 787 34.54 0.08 -34.30
N SER A 788 33.95 -0.23 -35.46
CA SER A 788 32.71 0.41 -35.89
C SER A 788 31.56 0.00 -34.97
N SER A 789 30.89 0.98 -34.36
CA SER A 789 29.74 0.80 -33.47
C SER A 789 30.03 0.02 -32.18
N ALA A 790 31.27 -0.37 -31.90
CA ALA A 790 31.63 -1.03 -30.66
C ALA A 790 31.48 -0.05 -29.47
N PRO A 791 30.92 -0.50 -28.33
CA PRO A 791 30.87 0.30 -27.11
C PRO A 791 32.29 0.55 -26.56
N PRO A 792 32.49 1.62 -25.77
CA PRO A 792 33.81 1.98 -25.23
C PRO A 792 34.33 1.04 -24.14
N SER A 793 33.46 0.22 -23.55
CA SER A 793 33.78 -0.80 -22.55
C SER A 793 32.99 -2.06 -22.81
N ASP A 794 33.45 -3.17 -22.23
CA ASP A 794 32.78 -4.47 -22.26
C ASP A 794 31.73 -4.61 -21.14
N TYR A 795 31.14 -5.80 -20.99
CA TYR A 795 30.04 -6.07 -20.05
C TYR A 795 30.46 -5.88 -18.59
N GLU A 796 31.69 -6.24 -18.25
CA GLU A 796 32.32 -6.07 -16.94
C GLU A 796 32.82 -4.64 -16.69
N GLY A 797 32.80 -3.77 -17.71
CA GLY A 797 33.27 -2.38 -17.64
C GLY A 797 34.75 -2.20 -17.97
N ASP A 798 35.44 -3.24 -18.45
CA ASP A 798 36.82 -3.15 -18.93
C ASP A 798 36.87 -2.32 -20.23
N PRO A 799 37.83 -1.36 -20.36
CA PRO A 799 37.96 -0.55 -21.56
C PRO A 799 38.21 -1.36 -22.83
N ARG A 800 37.61 -0.93 -23.95
CA ARG A 800 37.72 -1.59 -25.26
C ARG A 800 38.40 -0.65 -26.29
N PRO A 801 39.42 -1.10 -27.05
CA PRO A 801 40.08 -2.40 -26.96
C PRO A 801 41.20 -2.47 -25.90
N GLN A 802 41.46 -3.65 -25.33
CA GLN A 802 42.64 -3.94 -24.48
C GLN A 802 43.84 -4.46 -25.30
N GLY A 803 43.58 -4.98 -26.50
CA GLY A 803 44.57 -5.61 -27.38
C GLY A 803 44.87 -4.83 -28.67
N GLY A 804 45.12 -5.58 -29.74
CA GLY A 804 45.33 -5.06 -31.08
C GLY A 804 44.04 -4.64 -31.81
N GLY A 805 42.87 -5.05 -31.32
CA GLY A 805 41.55 -4.76 -31.89
C GLY A 805 40.43 -5.00 -30.88
N VAL A 806 39.20 -4.76 -31.30
CA VAL A 806 38.00 -5.04 -30.50
C VAL A 806 37.76 -6.55 -30.46
N ASP A 807 37.44 -7.11 -29.31
CA ASP A 807 37.06 -8.52 -29.22
C ASP A 807 35.62 -8.77 -29.69
N ILE A 808 35.37 -9.93 -30.30
CA ILE A 808 34.02 -10.38 -30.64
C ILE A 808 33.33 -10.91 -29.37
N GLY A 809 32.14 -10.40 -29.06
CA GLY A 809 31.33 -10.75 -27.89
C GLY A 809 31.22 -9.62 -26.88
N ALA A 810 30.58 -9.94 -25.75
CA ALA A 810 30.31 -9.01 -24.65
C ALA A 810 31.52 -8.77 -23.73
N ASP A 811 32.49 -9.69 -23.67
CA ASP A 811 33.73 -9.57 -22.89
C ASP A 811 34.86 -9.00 -23.77
N GLU A 812 35.76 -8.24 -23.18
CA GLU A 812 37.03 -7.80 -23.76
C GLU A 812 38.17 -8.44 -22.96
N TYR A 813 38.95 -9.30 -23.60
CA TYR A 813 39.98 -10.08 -22.96
C TYR A 813 41.10 -9.20 -22.39
N SER A 814 41.09 -9.04 -21.08
CA SER A 814 42.15 -8.34 -20.35
C SER A 814 43.40 -9.24 -20.21
N ARG A 815 44.49 -8.86 -20.91
CA ARG A 815 45.79 -9.53 -20.78
C ARG A 815 46.37 -9.26 -19.37
N PRO A 816 46.92 -10.26 -18.67
CA PRO A 816 47.57 -10.01 -17.38
C PRO A 816 48.71 -9.00 -17.54
N ARG A 817 48.70 -7.92 -16.75
CA ARG A 817 49.80 -6.94 -16.72
C ARG A 817 51.12 -7.68 -16.45
N GLU A 818 52.11 -7.50 -17.32
CA GLU A 818 53.48 -7.94 -17.01
C GLU A 818 53.91 -7.27 -15.70
N VAL A 819 53.99 -8.06 -14.63
CA VAL A 819 54.67 -7.62 -13.42
C VAL A 819 56.14 -7.59 -13.78
N ASP A 820 56.68 -6.39 -13.93
CA ASP A 820 58.10 -6.16 -14.20
C ASP A 820 58.92 -6.91 -13.14
N SER A 821 59.56 -8.00 -13.54
CA SER A 821 60.33 -8.88 -12.66
C SER A 821 61.69 -8.27 -12.25
N ALA A 822 61.85 -6.96 -12.44
CA ALA A 822 63.03 -6.18 -12.10
C ALA A 822 62.88 -5.36 -10.81
N ALA A 823 62.32 -5.94 -9.75
CA ALA A 823 62.53 -5.46 -8.37
C ALA A 823 62.22 -6.57 -7.36
N ARG A 824 63.23 -7.38 -7.04
CA ARG A 824 63.30 -8.18 -5.80
C ARG A 824 64.54 -7.80 -5.03
#